data_AF-A0A024VXC4-F1
#
_entry.id   AF-A0A024VXC4-F1
#
_cell.length_a   1.000
_cell.length_b   1.000
_cell.length_c   1.000
_cell.angle_alpha   90.00
_cell.angle_beta   90.00
_cell.angle_gamma   90.00
#
_symmetry.space_group_name_H-M   'P 1'
#
loop_
_entity.id
_entity.type
_entity.pdbx_description
1 polymer ?
#
loop_
_entity_poly.entity_id
_entity_poly.type
_entity_poly.pdbx_seq_one_letter_code
_entity_poly.pdbx_strand_id
1 'polypeptide(L)'
;MVKALIGNNNGINLIGKCNEKYRNGKSKYPPWDCNSQIHRTHTGACMPPRRQKLCIYFLANDTIRPYINSQEDLRKAFIKCAAGETFLSWQKYKTDKNNDSKLEKELESGEIPEDFKRQMFYTFGDLRDFLFGTDISKGHGKGSNLEKQIDFLFPPNSGGKHPNGKTRKQWWESYGPQIWKAMLCALENFGAKNEILTKKYEYSTLKFSDTNDSPKLTDFVTRPQFLRWFTEWGEHYCKEYTEQYGTLRTSCENCDVDDNGICNKNDSECTKCSLQCTKYKEFINQWKDNYNKQKSKFYRDKDSQTYNNISDAKYSKTVREYLKKQLEKIFCENNSCSCMNEESKESKNTYDNTDMPKSLDEKPEEIRGKCDCKDPIEELPNSSLNCVDKSAFELYAKAKTDVEKSDNRLKENSEKEVFTTNNVDNWKNETICEIKKDKSGKNHTCDNNGNPFDKIDEWDCKNGKIKVGNEHICLPPRRQYMCTKPLKELEIGNVKNTQELFKKVLLTAAYEGKHLYETWKNTKDPKKLNQICDAMKYSFADLGDIIRGSDNYKDTKGINELETKLNGVFQNVKKVWVDDKGKKYKDKYPNLESFRSDWWDANRESVWKAMTCNAPEAAKLNKRNEEPEGTSTN
;
A
#
# COMPACT_ATOMS: atom_id res chain seq x y z
N MET A 1 -42.19 6.68 -15.93
CA MET A 1 -40.80 7.15 -16.19
C MET A 1 -39.75 6.18 -15.65
N VAL A 2 -39.71 5.89 -14.34
CA VAL A 2 -38.72 4.96 -13.76
C VAL A 2 -38.79 3.57 -14.39
N LYS A 3 -39.99 2.97 -14.49
CA LYS A 3 -40.19 1.68 -15.17
C LYS A 3 -39.73 1.67 -16.63
N ALA A 4 -39.89 2.78 -17.36
CA ALA A 4 -39.42 2.88 -18.74
C ALA A 4 -37.90 3.09 -18.85
N LEU A 5 -37.28 3.71 -17.84
CA LEU A 5 -35.83 3.92 -17.78
C LEU A 5 -35.08 2.63 -17.46
N ILE A 6 -35.56 1.89 -16.46
CA ILE A 6 -34.90 0.66 -15.97
C ILE A 6 -35.40 -0.56 -16.75
N GLY A 7 -36.70 -0.64 -17.06
CA GLY A 7 -37.28 -1.76 -17.80
C GLY A 7 -37.02 -3.10 -17.11
N ASN A 8 -36.70 -4.13 -17.90
CA ASN A 8 -36.29 -5.46 -17.41
C ASN A 8 -34.77 -5.56 -17.21
N ASN A 9 -34.07 -4.43 -17.02
CA ASN A 9 -32.63 -4.43 -16.89
C ASN A 9 -32.22 -5.14 -15.59
N ASN A 10 -31.38 -6.16 -15.71
CA ASN A 10 -30.75 -6.88 -14.60
C ASN A 10 -29.40 -6.26 -14.19
N GLY A 11 -29.08 -5.07 -14.71
CA GLY A 11 -27.88 -4.26 -14.48
C GLY A 11 -26.66 -4.56 -15.32
N ILE A 12 -26.76 -5.53 -16.23
CA ILE A 12 -25.74 -5.76 -17.26
C ILE A 12 -25.81 -4.64 -18.31
N ASN A 13 -27.01 -4.10 -18.57
CA ASN A 13 -27.20 -3.02 -19.53
C ASN A 13 -27.02 -1.64 -18.91
N LEU A 14 -26.53 -0.69 -19.70
CA LEU A 14 -26.34 0.69 -19.27
C LEU A 14 -27.68 1.35 -18.92
N ILE A 15 -27.70 2.13 -17.83
CA ILE A 15 -28.77 3.09 -17.58
C ILE A 15 -28.33 4.43 -18.18
N GLY A 16 -28.75 4.68 -19.43
CA GLY A 16 -28.17 5.75 -20.25
C GLY A 16 -26.73 5.42 -20.61
N LYS A 17 -25.76 6.15 -20.04
CA LYS A 17 -24.32 5.78 -20.08
C LYS A 17 -23.73 5.48 -18.70
N CYS A 18 -24.57 5.31 -17.68
CA CYS A 18 -24.12 4.88 -16.36
C CYS A 18 -23.91 3.36 -16.37
N ASN A 19 -22.69 2.95 -16.02
CA ASN A 19 -22.29 1.56 -15.90
C ASN A 19 -22.61 1.01 -14.51
N GLU A 20 -22.63 -0.32 -14.39
CA GLU A 20 -22.51 -0.99 -13.10
C GLU A 20 -21.28 -0.49 -12.32
N LYS A 21 -21.42 -0.41 -10.99
CA LYS A 21 -20.42 0.22 -10.12
C LYS A 21 -19.08 -0.52 -10.13
N TYR A 22 -19.13 -1.85 -10.27
CA TYR A 22 -17.97 -2.74 -10.31
C TYR A 22 -17.61 -3.23 -11.71
N ARG A 23 -17.95 -2.49 -12.78
CA ARG A 23 -17.69 -2.89 -14.17
C ARG A 23 -16.26 -3.36 -14.44
N ASN A 24 -15.28 -2.74 -13.78
CA ASN A 24 -13.87 -3.05 -13.96
C ASN A 24 -13.30 -3.94 -12.83
N GLY A 25 -14.15 -4.56 -12.01
CA GLY A 25 -13.83 -5.32 -10.82
C GLY A 25 -13.89 -4.50 -9.52
N LYS A 26 -14.20 -5.17 -8.40
CA LYS A 26 -14.29 -4.57 -7.06
C LYS A 26 -12.98 -3.86 -6.64
N SER A 27 -11.83 -4.44 -6.97
CA SER A 27 -10.50 -3.87 -6.69
C SER A 27 -10.19 -2.57 -7.44
N LYS A 28 -10.96 -2.23 -8.48
CA LYS A 28 -10.83 -0.96 -9.23
C LYS A 28 -11.88 0.08 -8.85
N TYR A 29 -12.70 -0.20 -7.84
CA TYR A 29 -13.58 0.82 -7.27
C TYR A 29 -12.72 1.88 -6.58
N PRO A 30 -12.97 3.18 -6.81
CA PRO A 30 -12.05 4.21 -6.36
C PRO A 30 -12.01 4.31 -4.82
N PRO A 31 -10.85 4.62 -4.23
CA PRO A 31 -10.76 5.03 -2.82
C PRO A 31 -11.30 6.46 -2.65
N TRP A 32 -11.33 6.96 -1.41
CA TRP A 32 -11.60 8.37 -1.13
C TRP A 32 -10.60 9.27 -1.87
N ASP A 33 -11.09 10.32 -2.55
CA ASP A 33 -10.22 11.28 -3.23
C ASP A 33 -10.18 12.61 -2.47
N CYS A 34 -9.05 12.90 -1.84
CA CYS A 34 -8.81 14.13 -1.10
C CYS A 34 -8.01 15.18 -1.88
N ASN A 35 -7.81 14.99 -3.19
CA ASN A 35 -6.92 15.82 -4.00
C ASN A 35 -7.58 16.29 -5.30
N SER A 36 -7.90 15.38 -6.24
CA SER A 36 -7.98 15.72 -7.67
C SER A 36 -9.35 16.22 -8.12
N GLN A 37 -10.42 15.70 -7.51
CA GLN A 37 -11.81 15.96 -7.92
C GLN A 37 -12.50 17.08 -7.13
N ILE A 38 -11.81 17.72 -6.17
CA ILE A 38 -12.36 18.80 -5.35
C ILE A 38 -12.05 20.17 -5.97
N HIS A 39 -13.03 21.08 -5.97
CA HIS A 39 -12.82 22.44 -6.42
C HIS A 39 -11.84 23.17 -5.49
N ARG A 40 -10.93 23.98 -6.04
CA ARG A 40 -9.80 24.60 -5.31
C ARG A 40 -10.20 25.41 -4.06
N THR A 41 -11.40 25.97 -4.03
CA THR A 41 -11.94 26.72 -2.88
C THR A 41 -12.32 25.83 -1.69
N HIS A 42 -12.35 24.51 -1.88
CA HIS A 42 -12.69 23.51 -0.86
C HIS A 42 -11.52 22.57 -0.55
N THR A 43 -10.28 23.05 -0.74
CA THR A 43 -9.04 22.30 -0.43
C THR A 43 -9.11 21.65 0.96
N GLY A 44 -8.80 20.37 1.06
CA GLY A 44 -8.88 19.59 2.30
C GLY A 44 -10.15 18.75 2.46
N ALA A 45 -11.17 18.94 1.61
CA ALA A 45 -12.29 18.00 1.53
C ALA A 45 -11.87 16.68 0.87
N CYS A 46 -12.53 15.58 1.24
CA CYS A 46 -12.37 14.27 0.60
C CYS A 46 -13.69 13.85 -0.06
N MET A 47 -13.64 13.49 -1.35
CA MET A 47 -14.80 13.04 -2.11
C MET A 47 -15.06 11.53 -1.88
N PRO A 48 -16.26 11.16 -1.42
CA PRO A 48 -16.62 9.76 -1.23
C PRO A 48 -16.52 8.97 -2.54
N PRO A 49 -16.07 7.70 -2.50
CA PRO A 49 -16.13 6.79 -3.66
C PRO A 49 -17.50 6.74 -4.33
N ARG A 50 -18.57 6.77 -3.54
CA ARG A 50 -19.97 6.84 -3.99
C ARG A 50 -20.22 8.06 -4.86
N ARG A 51 -19.81 9.26 -4.41
CA ARG A 51 -19.95 10.51 -5.16
C ARG A 51 -19.15 10.50 -6.46
N GLN A 52 -17.93 9.94 -6.45
CA GLN A 52 -17.10 9.82 -7.66
C GLN A 52 -17.75 8.96 -8.74
N LYS A 53 -18.54 7.95 -8.33
CA LYS A 53 -19.25 7.04 -9.22
C LYS A 53 -20.74 7.37 -9.38
N LEU A 54 -21.18 8.53 -8.92
CA LEU A 54 -22.59 8.96 -8.97
C LEU A 54 -23.08 9.03 -10.42
N CYS A 55 -24.20 8.38 -10.72
CA CYS A 55 -24.84 8.39 -12.03
C CYS A 55 -25.54 9.74 -12.28
N ILE A 56 -24.83 10.63 -12.98
CA ILE A 56 -25.32 11.96 -13.36
C ILE A 56 -25.42 12.14 -14.88
N TYR A 57 -25.45 11.05 -15.65
CA TYR A 57 -25.45 11.10 -17.12
C TYR A 57 -26.57 12.00 -17.68
N PHE A 58 -27.80 11.85 -17.18
CA PHE A 58 -28.95 12.61 -17.67
C PHE A 58 -28.93 14.09 -17.27
N LEU A 59 -28.00 14.48 -16.40
CA LEU A 59 -27.89 15.83 -15.85
C LEU A 59 -26.63 16.56 -16.36
N ALA A 60 -25.47 15.91 -16.32
CA ALA A 60 -24.17 16.55 -16.49
C ALA A 60 -23.48 16.24 -17.83
N ASN A 61 -23.88 15.18 -18.55
CA ASN A 61 -23.20 14.76 -19.77
C ASN A 61 -23.26 15.83 -20.87
N ASP A 62 -22.14 16.09 -21.56
CA ASP A 62 -22.04 17.16 -22.56
C ASP A 62 -23.00 17.02 -23.74
N THR A 63 -23.43 15.80 -24.08
CA THR A 63 -24.38 15.57 -25.18
C THR A 63 -25.83 15.78 -24.74
N ILE A 64 -26.17 15.49 -23.48
CA ILE A 64 -27.57 15.54 -23.00
C ILE A 64 -27.89 16.87 -22.31
N ARG A 65 -26.94 17.41 -21.53
CA ARG A 65 -27.09 18.65 -20.76
C ARG A 65 -27.64 19.83 -21.59
N PRO A 66 -27.20 20.09 -22.84
CA PRO A 66 -27.71 21.20 -23.66
C PRO A 66 -29.20 21.11 -24.01
N TYR A 67 -29.83 19.94 -23.83
CA TYR A 67 -31.26 19.76 -24.07
C TYR A 67 -32.12 20.02 -22.82
N ILE A 68 -31.51 20.35 -21.68
CA ILE A 68 -32.23 20.68 -20.44
C ILE A 68 -32.61 22.16 -20.48
N ASN A 69 -33.63 22.48 -21.27
CA ASN A 69 -34.03 23.86 -21.58
C ASN A 69 -35.22 24.37 -20.76
N SER A 70 -35.79 23.53 -19.89
CA SER A 70 -36.90 23.90 -19.01
C SER A 70 -36.75 23.30 -17.61
N GLN A 71 -37.45 23.88 -16.64
CA GLN A 71 -37.52 23.33 -15.27
C GLN A 71 -38.17 21.94 -15.22
N GLU A 72 -39.02 21.61 -16.22
CA GLU A 72 -39.63 20.28 -16.35
C GLU A 72 -38.63 19.26 -16.91
N ASP A 73 -37.78 19.64 -17.87
CA ASP A 73 -36.70 18.76 -18.35
C ASP A 73 -35.67 18.50 -17.25
N LEU A 74 -35.35 19.53 -16.45
CA LEU A 74 -34.53 19.38 -15.26
C LEU A 74 -35.13 18.37 -14.29
N ARG A 75 -36.45 18.43 -14.05
CA ARG A 75 -37.16 17.50 -13.16
C ARG A 75 -37.02 16.06 -13.65
N LYS A 76 -37.24 15.84 -14.95
CA LYS A 76 -37.07 14.53 -15.59
C LYS A 76 -35.63 14.03 -15.47
N ALA A 77 -34.64 14.89 -15.68
CA ALA A 77 -33.21 14.55 -15.55
C ALA A 77 -32.85 14.10 -14.12
N PHE A 78 -33.30 14.84 -13.11
CA PHE A 78 -33.10 14.49 -11.70
C PHE A 78 -33.75 13.15 -11.33
N ILE A 79 -35.01 12.93 -11.74
CA ILE A 79 -35.71 11.66 -11.52
C ILE A 79 -34.96 10.49 -12.16
N LYS A 80 -34.45 10.66 -13.39
CA LYS A 80 -33.68 9.62 -14.08
C LYS A 80 -32.35 9.33 -13.39
N CYS A 81 -31.62 10.36 -12.98
CA CYS A 81 -30.35 10.18 -12.25
C CYS A 81 -30.58 9.50 -10.90
N ALA A 82 -31.57 9.94 -10.12
CA ALA A 82 -31.89 9.36 -8.82
C ALA A 82 -32.28 7.88 -8.93
N ALA A 83 -33.18 7.54 -9.86
CA ALA A 83 -33.60 6.16 -10.07
C ALA A 83 -32.45 5.27 -10.59
N GLY A 84 -31.70 5.75 -11.60
CA GLY A 84 -30.58 5.01 -12.16
C GLY A 84 -29.45 4.79 -11.15
N GLU A 85 -29.15 5.80 -10.34
CA GLU A 85 -28.18 5.69 -9.25
C GLU A 85 -28.60 4.66 -8.20
N THR A 86 -29.85 4.74 -7.70
CA THR A 86 -30.33 3.80 -6.68
C THR A 86 -30.32 2.38 -7.20
N PHE A 87 -30.74 2.15 -8.44
CA PHE A 87 -30.67 0.84 -9.07
C PHE A 87 -29.24 0.28 -9.09
N LEU A 88 -28.28 1.04 -9.64
CA LEU A 88 -26.89 0.59 -9.78
C LEU A 88 -26.20 0.43 -8.42
N SER A 89 -26.54 1.28 -7.45
CA SER A 89 -26.00 1.21 -6.10
C SER A 89 -26.58 0.04 -5.31
N TRP A 90 -27.84 -0.36 -5.53
CA TRP A 90 -28.40 -1.58 -4.94
C TRP A 90 -27.65 -2.83 -5.41
N GLN A 91 -27.32 -2.91 -6.70
CA GLN A 91 -26.57 -4.04 -7.24
C GLN A 91 -25.16 -4.13 -6.66
N LYS A 92 -24.48 -2.98 -6.52
CA LYS A 92 -23.22 -2.90 -5.80
C LYS A 92 -23.38 -3.39 -4.36
N TYR A 93 -24.42 -2.92 -3.66
CA TYR A 93 -24.70 -3.30 -2.29
C TYR A 93 -24.93 -4.81 -2.12
N LYS A 94 -25.71 -5.44 -3.01
CA LYS A 94 -25.86 -6.90 -3.04
C LYS A 94 -24.52 -7.61 -3.22
N THR A 95 -23.70 -7.13 -4.15
CA THR A 95 -22.36 -7.69 -4.39
C THR A 95 -21.46 -7.55 -3.16
N ASP A 96 -21.52 -6.42 -2.46
CA ASP A 96 -20.74 -6.17 -1.24
C ASP A 96 -21.12 -7.10 -0.09
N LYS A 97 -22.39 -7.51 -0.04
CA LYS A 97 -22.94 -8.45 0.93
C LYS A 97 -22.99 -9.89 0.38
N ASN A 98 -22.13 -10.22 -0.57
CA ASN A 98 -21.98 -11.56 -1.16
C ASN A 98 -23.28 -12.16 -1.75
N ASN A 99 -24.16 -11.31 -2.28
CA ASN A 99 -25.49 -11.70 -2.81
C ASN A 99 -26.33 -12.50 -1.81
N ASP A 100 -26.26 -12.13 -0.52
CA ASP A 100 -27.08 -12.75 0.52
C ASP A 100 -28.57 -12.68 0.16
N SER A 101 -29.21 -13.85 0.05
CA SER A 101 -30.64 -14.00 -0.23
C SER A 101 -31.54 -13.31 0.81
N LYS A 102 -31.03 -13.05 2.02
CA LYS A 102 -31.74 -12.30 3.05
C LYS A 102 -32.08 -10.87 2.60
N LEU A 103 -31.20 -10.23 1.82
CA LEU A 103 -31.41 -8.85 1.36
C LEU A 103 -32.61 -8.71 0.44
N GLU A 104 -32.84 -9.71 -0.43
CA GLU A 104 -33.99 -9.72 -1.32
C GLU A 104 -35.28 -9.92 -0.53
N LYS A 105 -35.28 -10.86 0.43
CA LYS A 105 -36.42 -11.09 1.33
C LYS A 105 -36.75 -9.86 2.19
N GLU A 106 -35.74 -9.18 2.71
CA GLU A 106 -35.90 -7.92 3.45
C GLU A 106 -36.52 -6.84 2.56
N LEU A 107 -36.03 -6.68 1.33
CA LEU A 107 -36.56 -5.67 0.43
C LEU A 107 -37.99 -6.00 -0.04
N GLU A 108 -38.31 -7.26 -0.28
CA GLU A 108 -39.65 -7.75 -0.63
C GLU A 108 -40.67 -7.53 0.49
N SER A 109 -40.24 -7.64 1.76
CA SER A 109 -41.09 -7.33 2.91
C SER A 109 -41.30 -5.82 3.11
N GLY A 110 -40.54 -5.00 2.37
CA GLY A 110 -40.61 -3.54 2.43
C GLY A 110 -39.58 -2.90 3.36
N GLU A 111 -38.54 -3.63 3.76
CA GLU A 111 -37.43 -3.14 4.56
C GLU A 111 -36.22 -2.81 3.67
N ILE A 112 -35.75 -1.57 3.73
CA ILE A 112 -34.50 -1.14 3.13
C ILE A 112 -33.40 -1.30 4.19
N PRO A 113 -32.34 -2.09 3.95
CA PRO A 113 -31.21 -2.22 4.87
C PRO A 113 -30.63 -0.86 5.27
N GLU A 114 -30.39 -0.65 6.57
CA GLU A 114 -30.00 0.64 7.13
C GLU A 114 -28.72 1.22 6.49
N ASP A 115 -27.69 0.38 6.28
CA ASP A 115 -26.47 0.75 5.56
C ASP A 115 -26.75 1.32 4.15
N PHE A 116 -27.70 0.72 3.43
CA PHE A 116 -28.07 1.16 2.09
C PHE A 116 -28.94 2.41 2.12
N LYS A 117 -29.86 2.50 3.09
CA LYS A 117 -30.68 3.70 3.33
C LYS A 117 -29.80 4.93 3.53
N ARG A 118 -28.73 4.84 4.32
CA ARG A 118 -27.77 5.95 4.51
C ARG A 118 -27.10 6.38 3.20
N GLN A 119 -26.70 5.43 2.35
CA GLN A 119 -26.16 5.74 1.01
C GLN A 119 -27.16 6.49 0.14
N MET A 120 -28.46 6.16 0.25
CA MET A 120 -29.52 6.90 -0.44
C MET A 120 -29.63 8.34 0.08
N PHE A 121 -29.53 8.57 1.38
CA PHE A 121 -29.53 9.93 1.95
C PHE A 121 -28.37 10.78 1.45
N TYR A 122 -27.15 10.26 1.50
CA TYR A 122 -25.97 10.97 0.98
C TYR A 122 -26.11 11.28 -0.52
N THR A 123 -26.60 10.31 -1.30
CA THR A 123 -26.87 10.46 -2.73
C THR A 123 -27.91 11.53 -3.02
N PHE A 124 -29.00 11.54 -2.27
CA PHE A 124 -30.06 12.53 -2.43
C PHE A 124 -29.58 13.95 -2.05
N GLY A 125 -28.72 14.04 -1.02
CA GLY A 125 -28.01 15.28 -0.66
C GLY A 125 -27.10 15.78 -1.79
N ASP A 126 -26.29 14.90 -2.39
CA ASP A 126 -25.41 15.25 -3.51
C ASP A 126 -26.20 15.74 -4.74
N LEU A 127 -27.34 15.10 -5.04
CA LEU A 127 -28.23 15.58 -6.10
C LEU A 127 -28.75 16.98 -5.80
N ARG A 128 -29.19 17.22 -4.55
CA ARG A 128 -29.66 18.53 -4.11
C ARG A 128 -28.60 19.62 -4.30
N ASP A 129 -27.33 19.30 -4.02
CA ASP A 129 -26.24 20.27 -4.16
C ASP A 129 -26.05 20.77 -5.60
N PHE A 130 -26.33 19.94 -6.63
CA PHE A 130 -26.33 20.41 -8.01
C PHE A 130 -27.37 21.48 -8.26
N LEU A 131 -28.60 21.30 -7.75
CA LEU A 131 -29.67 22.28 -7.94
C LEU A 131 -29.30 23.63 -7.32
N PHE A 132 -28.70 23.62 -6.13
CA PHE A 132 -28.38 24.83 -5.38
C PHE A 132 -27.00 25.42 -5.74
N GLY A 133 -26.21 24.77 -6.59
CA GLY A 133 -24.85 25.22 -6.93
C GLY A 133 -23.89 25.10 -5.75
N THR A 134 -24.18 24.23 -4.79
CA THR A 134 -23.38 24.01 -3.57
C THR A 134 -22.47 22.79 -3.68
N ASP A 135 -22.46 22.10 -4.82
CA ASP A 135 -21.55 20.99 -5.07
C ASP A 135 -20.10 21.49 -5.11
N ILE A 136 -19.23 20.83 -4.36
CA ILE A 136 -17.83 21.22 -4.16
C ILE A 136 -16.88 20.49 -5.12
N SER A 137 -17.41 19.72 -6.09
CA SER A 137 -16.57 19.01 -7.07
C SER A 137 -16.04 19.97 -8.13
N LYS A 138 -14.82 19.70 -8.60
CA LYS A 138 -14.13 20.50 -9.63
C LYS A 138 -14.89 20.51 -10.97
N GLY A 139 -15.59 19.42 -11.32
CA GLY A 139 -16.22 19.23 -12.63
C GLY A 139 -17.71 19.56 -12.70
N HIS A 140 -18.40 19.63 -11.56
CA HIS A 140 -19.87 19.80 -11.51
C HIS A 140 -20.32 20.90 -10.56
N GLY A 141 -19.41 21.40 -9.72
CA GLY A 141 -19.65 22.52 -8.83
C GLY A 141 -19.44 23.87 -9.51
N LYS A 142 -18.98 24.83 -8.71
CA LYS A 142 -18.74 26.21 -9.14
C LYS A 142 -17.84 26.30 -10.38
N GLY A 143 -18.26 27.10 -11.35
CA GLY A 143 -17.62 27.33 -12.65
C GLY A 143 -17.91 26.25 -13.71
N SER A 144 -18.62 25.18 -13.36
CA SER A 144 -18.87 24.07 -14.29
C SER A 144 -19.93 24.40 -15.34
N ASN A 145 -19.94 23.63 -16.43
CA ASN A 145 -21.01 23.73 -17.44
C ASN A 145 -22.38 23.29 -16.89
N LEU A 146 -22.38 22.39 -15.89
CA LEU A 146 -23.62 21.99 -15.21
C LEU A 146 -24.22 23.14 -14.40
N GLU A 147 -23.40 23.82 -13.59
CA GLU A 147 -23.83 25.00 -12.83
C GLU A 147 -24.43 26.04 -13.77
N LYS A 148 -23.72 26.40 -14.85
CA LYS A 148 -24.21 27.36 -15.85
C LYS A 148 -25.56 26.96 -16.45
N GLN A 149 -25.75 25.69 -16.79
CA GLN A 149 -27.02 25.20 -17.33
C GLN A 149 -28.16 25.34 -16.31
N ILE A 150 -27.91 25.03 -15.03
CA ILE A 150 -28.93 25.16 -13.98
C ILE A 150 -29.19 26.65 -13.67
N ASP A 151 -28.16 27.49 -13.59
CA ASP A 151 -28.28 28.94 -13.42
C ASP A 151 -29.12 29.58 -14.53
N PHE A 152 -28.99 29.11 -15.79
CA PHE A 152 -29.82 29.55 -16.90
C PHE A 152 -31.33 29.29 -16.65
N LEU A 153 -31.68 28.18 -16.00
CA LEU A 153 -33.06 27.84 -15.65
C LEU A 153 -33.57 28.58 -14.39
N PHE A 154 -32.66 29.19 -13.64
CA PHE A 154 -32.93 29.95 -12.41
C PHE A 154 -32.13 31.27 -12.40
N PRO A 155 -32.44 32.21 -13.32
CA PRO A 155 -31.62 33.39 -13.57
C PRO A 155 -31.37 34.21 -12.29
N PRO A 156 -30.10 34.49 -11.91
CA PRO A 156 -29.76 35.21 -10.69
C PRO A 156 -30.35 36.63 -10.64
N ASN A 157 -30.40 37.30 -11.78
CA ASN A 157 -30.77 38.72 -11.91
C ASN A 157 -32.28 39.00 -11.81
N SER A 158 -33.12 37.96 -11.72
CA SER A 158 -34.58 38.09 -11.59
C SER A 158 -35.11 37.52 -10.27
N GLY A 159 -34.31 37.62 -9.20
CA GLY A 159 -34.66 37.04 -7.88
C GLY A 159 -34.79 35.51 -7.91
N GLY A 160 -34.13 34.85 -8.86
CA GLY A 160 -34.19 33.41 -9.06
C GLY A 160 -35.50 32.90 -9.67
N LYS A 161 -36.35 33.78 -10.21
CA LYS A 161 -37.57 33.40 -10.93
C LYS A 161 -37.39 33.57 -12.44
N HIS A 162 -37.54 32.48 -13.17
CA HIS A 162 -37.83 32.54 -14.61
C HIS A 162 -39.26 33.08 -14.80
N PRO A 163 -39.57 33.83 -15.88
CA PRO A 163 -40.96 34.15 -16.21
C PRO A 163 -41.83 32.87 -16.20
N ASN A 164 -42.90 32.87 -15.40
CA ASN A 164 -43.79 31.71 -15.14
C ASN A 164 -43.12 30.45 -14.53
N GLY A 165 -41.89 30.56 -13.99
CA GLY A 165 -41.13 29.46 -13.38
C GLY A 165 -41.05 29.51 -11.85
N LYS A 166 -40.54 28.44 -11.24
CA LYS A 166 -40.31 28.34 -9.78
C LYS A 166 -38.92 28.86 -9.41
N THR A 167 -38.75 29.36 -8.18
CA THR A 167 -37.41 29.51 -7.58
C THR A 167 -36.79 28.15 -7.28
N ARG A 168 -35.46 28.07 -7.08
CA ARG A 168 -34.80 26.81 -6.66
C ARG A 168 -35.44 26.17 -5.44
N LYS A 169 -35.79 26.99 -4.44
CA LYS A 169 -36.48 26.54 -3.21
C LYS A 169 -37.85 25.94 -3.51
N GLN A 170 -38.71 26.68 -4.21
CA GLN A 170 -40.05 26.21 -4.59
C GLN A 170 -40.01 24.98 -5.51
N TRP A 171 -39.02 24.92 -6.39
CA TRP A 171 -38.79 23.77 -7.27
C TRP A 171 -38.43 22.53 -6.45
N TRP A 172 -37.49 22.65 -5.50
CA TRP A 172 -37.12 21.55 -4.62
C TRP A 172 -38.26 21.11 -3.70
N GLU A 173 -39.02 22.03 -3.13
CA GLU A 173 -40.21 21.72 -2.33
C GLU A 173 -41.27 20.95 -3.14
N SER A 174 -41.43 21.31 -4.42
CA SER A 174 -42.37 20.62 -5.32
C SER A 174 -41.90 19.24 -5.76
N TYR A 175 -40.61 19.08 -6.07
CA TYR A 175 -40.10 17.94 -6.81
C TYR A 175 -39.11 17.06 -6.03
N GLY A 176 -38.54 17.54 -4.93
CA GLY A 176 -37.75 16.74 -3.98
C GLY A 176 -38.47 15.46 -3.54
N PRO A 177 -39.77 15.50 -3.14
CA PRO A 177 -40.53 14.29 -2.82
C PRO A 177 -40.64 13.32 -4.01
N GLN A 178 -40.75 13.83 -5.25
CA GLN A 178 -40.83 12.99 -6.45
C GLN A 178 -39.49 12.35 -6.79
N ILE A 179 -38.38 13.06 -6.58
CA ILE A 179 -37.02 12.54 -6.78
C ILE A 179 -36.73 11.45 -5.76
N TRP A 180 -37.09 11.64 -4.49
CA TRP A 180 -36.99 10.60 -3.46
C TRP A 180 -37.86 9.38 -3.80
N LYS A 181 -39.12 9.60 -4.18
CA LYS A 181 -40.00 8.54 -4.67
C LYS A 181 -39.40 7.79 -5.85
N ALA A 182 -38.68 8.45 -6.76
CA ALA A 182 -38.01 7.79 -7.87
C ALA A 182 -36.90 6.84 -7.41
N MET A 183 -36.17 7.17 -6.33
CA MET A 183 -35.20 6.28 -5.71
C MET A 183 -35.89 5.03 -5.15
N LEU A 184 -37.02 5.19 -4.45
CA LEU A 184 -37.82 4.06 -3.95
C LEU A 184 -38.39 3.20 -5.09
N CYS A 185 -38.94 3.82 -6.13
CA CYS A 185 -39.45 3.12 -7.31
C CYS A 185 -38.36 2.28 -8.01
N ALA A 186 -37.09 2.70 -7.96
CA ALA A 186 -36.02 1.95 -8.59
C ALA A 186 -35.84 0.56 -7.94
N LEU A 187 -36.16 0.45 -6.65
CA LEU A 187 -36.07 -0.80 -5.88
C LEU A 187 -37.18 -1.81 -6.25
N GLU A 188 -38.27 -1.40 -6.90
CA GLU A 188 -39.30 -2.33 -7.42
C GLU A 188 -38.71 -3.39 -8.35
N ASN A 189 -37.61 -3.08 -9.06
CA ASN A 189 -36.93 -4.01 -9.95
C ASN A 189 -36.25 -5.18 -9.21
N PHE A 190 -36.23 -5.14 -7.88
CA PHE A 190 -35.65 -6.17 -7.02
C PHE A 190 -36.69 -6.73 -6.04
N GLY A 191 -37.97 -6.77 -6.43
CA GLY A 191 -39.05 -7.38 -5.66
C GLY A 191 -39.74 -6.43 -4.66
N ALA A 192 -39.22 -5.21 -4.47
CA ALA A 192 -39.80 -4.27 -3.51
C ALA A 192 -41.22 -3.84 -3.90
N LYS A 193 -42.12 -3.75 -2.91
CA LYS A 193 -43.47 -3.21 -3.09
C LYS A 193 -43.48 -1.72 -2.81
N ASN A 194 -43.52 -0.90 -3.86
CA ASN A 194 -43.43 0.56 -3.75
C ASN A 194 -44.54 1.22 -2.94
N GLU A 195 -45.75 0.65 -2.94
CA GLU A 195 -46.83 1.13 -2.06
C GLU A 195 -46.47 1.00 -0.57
N ILE A 196 -45.70 -0.03 -0.21
CA ILE A 196 -45.18 -0.23 1.15
C ILE A 196 -44.02 0.73 1.38
N LEU A 197 -43.03 0.76 0.47
CA LEU A 197 -41.84 1.61 0.62
C LEU A 197 -42.19 3.09 0.70
N THR A 198 -43.12 3.60 -0.11
CA THR A 198 -43.49 5.03 -0.12
C THR A 198 -44.23 5.47 1.13
N LYS A 199 -44.97 4.56 1.79
CA LYS A 199 -45.59 4.82 3.09
C LYS A 199 -44.56 4.77 4.22
N LYS A 200 -43.69 3.76 4.21
CA LYS A 200 -42.69 3.56 5.28
C LYS A 200 -41.53 4.56 5.24
N TYR A 201 -41.07 4.91 4.04
CA TYR A 201 -39.95 5.83 3.80
C TYR A 201 -40.43 7.17 3.26
N GLU A 202 -41.46 7.72 3.86
CA GLU A 202 -42.09 8.97 3.44
C GLU A 202 -41.12 10.18 3.57
N TYR A 203 -40.96 10.94 2.49
CA TYR A 203 -39.99 12.04 2.38
C TYR A 203 -40.03 13.07 3.52
N SER A 204 -41.23 13.40 4.03
CA SER A 204 -41.49 14.46 5.01
C SER A 204 -41.17 14.06 6.46
N THR A 205 -41.26 12.77 6.77
CA THR A 205 -41.16 12.24 8.14
C THR A 205 -39.93 11.36 8.35
N LEU A 206 -39.36 10.83 7.26
CA LEU A 206 -38.25 9.88 7.31
C LEU A 206 -37.01 10.48 8.01
N LYS A 207 -36.54 9.76 9.03
CA LYS A 207 -35.29 10.02 9.74
C LYS A 207 -34.12 9.25 9.14
N PHE A 208 -32.93 9.79 9.31
CA PHE A 208 -31.67 9.18 8.86
C PHE A 208 -31.42 7.82 9.53
N SER A 209 -31.67 7.72 10.84
CA SER A 209 -31.67 6.49 11.64
C SER A 209 -32.78 6.52 12.70
N ASP A 210 -32.97 5.42 13.41
CA ASP A 210 -34.03 5.27 14.42
C ASP A 210 -33.69 5.91 15.78
N THR A 211 -32.50 6.49 15.92
CA THR A 211 -32.09 7.24 17.12
C THR A 211 -32.96 8.49 17.31
N ASN A 212 -33.21 8.85 18.58
CA ASN A 212 -34.10 9.97 18.91
C ASN A 212 -33.65 11.30 18.27
N ASP A 213 -32.34 11.56 18.28
CA ASP A 213 -31.71 12.79 17.78
C ASP A 213 -31.32 12.75 16.30
N SER A 214 -31.69 11.68 15.58
CA SER A 214 -31.42 11.57 14.15
C SER A 214 -32.11 12.70 13.36
N PRO A 215 -31.40 13.38 12.45
CA PRO A 215 -32.01 14.38 11.58
C PRO A 215 -33.02 13.73 10.62
N LYS A 216 -34.04 14.51 10.23
CA LYS A 216 -34.91 14.15 9.11
C LYS A 216 -34.14 14.25 7.79
N LEU A 217 -34.60 13.54 6.76
CA LEU A 217 -34.06 13.62 5.40
C LEU A 217 -33.97 15.07 4.91
N THR A 218 -35.05 15.83 5.10
CA THR A 218 -35.15 17.24 4.69
C THR A 218 -34.11 18.14 5.35
N ASP A 219 -33.76 17.86 6.61
CA ASP A 219 -32.80 18.66 7.36
C ASP A 219 -31.37 18.24 7.00
N PHE A 220 -31.13 16.93 6.93
CA PHE A 220 -29.83 16.35 6.58
C PHE A 220 -29.29 16.87 5.23
N VAL A 221 -30.15 16.96 4.21
CA VAL A 221 -29.76 17.37 2.85
C VAL A 221 -29.49 18.87 2.73
N THR A 222 -29.84 19.66 3.74
CA THR A 222 -29.55 21.11 3.79
C THR A 222 -28.17 21.43 4.36
N ARG A 223 -27.54 20.47 5.04
CA ARG A 223 -26.19 20.65 5.61
C ARG A 223 -25.17 20.97 4.51
N PRO A 224 -24.04 21.60 4.80
CA PRO A 224 -22.95 21.75 3.85
C PRO A 224 -22.49 20.39 3.33
N GLN A 225 -22.25 20.29 2.01
CA GLN A 225 -21.85 19.03 1.37
C GLN A 225 -20.58 18.43 2.02
N PHE A 226 -19.61 19.28 2.36
CA PHE A 226 -18.41 18.86 3.07
C PHE A 226 -18.73 18.17 4.40
N LEU A 227 -19.64 18.72 5.22
CA LEU A 227 -20.00 18.11 6.51
C LEU A 227 -20.69 16.76 6.31
N ARG A 228 -21.54 16.60 5.28
CA ARG A 228 -22.11 15.30 4.92
C ARG A 228 -21.04 14.29 4.54
N TRP A 229 -20.13 14.64 3.62
CA TRP A 229 -19.07 13.73 3.19
C TRP A 229 -18.11 13.39 4.32
N PHE A 230 -17.86 14.32 5.23
CA PHE A 230 -16.99 14.08 6.37
C PHE A 230 -17.64 13.15 7.40
N THR A 231 -18.96 13.25 7.58
CA THR A 231 -19.73 12.27 8.35
C THR A 231 -19.76 10.90 7.67
N GLU A 232 -19.93 10.84 6.34
CA GLU A 232 -19.83 9.59 5.55
C GLU A 232 -18.44 8.96 5.69
N TRP A 233 -17.40 9.79 5.71
CA TRP A 233 -16.01 9.37 5.94
C TRP A 233 -15.82 8.77 7.32
N GLY A 234 -16.35 9.41 8.36
CA GLY A 234 -16.27 8.90 9.74
C GLY A 234 -16.98 7.56 9.92
N GLU A 235 -18.15 7.38 9.31
CA GLU A 235 -18.88 6.10 9.33
C GLU A 235 -18.06 5.00 8.66
N HIS A 236 -17.58 5.28 7.44
CA HIS A 236 -16.80 4.32 6.66
C HIS A 236 -15.50 3.95 7.38
N TYR A 237 -14.81 4.95 7.92
CA TYR A 237 -13.59 4.74 8.70
C TYR A 237 -13.85 3.86 9.92
N CYS A 238 -14.86 4.12 10.75
CA CYS A 238 -15.12 3.30 11.93
C CYS A 238 -15.44 1.84 11.57
N LYS A 239 -16.13 1.60 10.46
CA LYS A 239 -16.40 0.24 9.95
C LYS A 239 -15.10 -0.48 9.56
N GLU A 240 -14.31 0.15 8.70
CA GLU A 240 -13.03 -0.41 8.23
C GLU A 240 -12.05 -0.60 9.39
N TYR A 241 -11.97 0.37 10.32
CA TYR A 241 -11.16 0.26 11.53
C TYR A 241 -11.55 -0.97 12.34
N THR A 242 -12.84 -1.21 12.57
CA THR A 242 -13.31 -2.37 13.34
C THR A 242 -12.87 -3.69 12.71
N GLU A 243 -12.94 -3.80 11.38
CA GLU A 243 -12.50 -4.99 10.64
C GLU A 243 -10.97 -5.17 10.65
N GLN A 244 -10.23 -4.10 10.35
CA GLN A 244 -8.76 -4.13 10.30
C GLN A 244 -8.14 -4.37 11.68
N TYR A 245 -8.68 -3.70 12.71
CA TYR A 245 -8.27 -3.89 14.09
C TYR A 245 -8.63 -5.30 14.61
N GLY A 246 -9.82 -5.83 14.24
CA GLY A 246 -10.17 -7.22 14.53
C GLY A 246 -9.18 -8.22 13.93
N THR A 247 -8.80 -8.01 12.67
CA THR A 247 -7.79 -8.84 11.97
C THR A 247 -6.42 -8.74 12.64
N LEU A 248 -6.01 -7.53 13.04
CA LEU A 248 -4.77 -7.30 13.79
C LEU A 248 -4.78 -8.06 15.11
N ARG A 249 -5.84 -7.91 15.90
CA ARG A 249 -5.98 -8.56 17.21
C ARG A 249 -5.86 -10.08 17.09
N THR A 250 -6.58 -10.68 16.14
CA THR A 250 -6.51 -12.14 15.90
C THR A 250 -5.12 -12.58 15.41
N SER A 251 -4.49 -11.82 14.52
CA SER A 251 -3.15 -12.17 14.01
C SER A 251 -2.05 -12.04 15.06
N CYS A 252 -2.28 -11.23 16.10
CA CYS A 252 -1.34 -10.99 17.18
C CYS A 252 -1.69 -11.74 18.47
N GLU A 253 -2.77 -12.51 18.51
CA GLU A 253 -3.25 -13.17 19.73
C GLU A 253 -2.16 -14.04 20.39
N ASN A 254 -1.50 -14.87 19.58
CA ASN A 254 -0.49 -15.84 20.01
C ASN A 254 0.96 -15.33 19.93
N CYS A 255 1.19 -14.07 19.58
CA CYS A 255 2.55 -13.52 19.65
C CYS A 255 2.86 -13.11 21.08
N ASP A 256 3.77 -13.84 21.72
CA ASP A 256 4.24 -13.53 23.07
C ASP A 256 5.30 -12.42 23.04
N VAL A 257 5.08 -11.43 23.89
CA VAL A 257 5.99 -10.31 24.10
C VAL A 257 6.24 -10.23 25.59
N ASP A 258 7.51 -10.22 25.98
CA ASP A 258 7.88 -10.06 27.39
C ASP A 258 7.68 -8.61 27.88
N ASP A 259 7.86 -8.40 29.18
CA ASP A 259 7.71 -7.08 29.81
C ASP A 259 8.70 -6.03 29.26
N ASN A 260 9.77 -6.46 28.58
CA ASN A 260 10.76 -5.60 27.95
C ASN A 260 10.45 -5.28 26.47
N GLY A 261 9.31 -5.77 25.95
CA GLY A 261 8.93 -5.57 24.56
C GLY A 261 9.67 -6.47 23.58
N ILE A 262 10.25 -7.59 24.05
CA ILE A 262 10.99 -8.55 23.25
C ILE A 262 10.06 -9.68 22.80
N CYS A 263 10.12 -10.02 21.51
CA CYS A 263 9.39 -11.13 20.90
C CYS A 263 10.34 -11.97 20.03
N ASN A 264 10.11 -13.27 19.92
CA ASN A 264 10.84 -14.09 18.96
C ASN A 264 10.20 -13.94 17.57
N LYS A 265 10.73 -13.11 16.66
CA LYS A 265 10.13 -13.00 15.31
C LYS A 265 10.35 -14.25 14.45
N ASN A 266 11.22 -15.18 14.84
CA ASN A 266 11.32 -16.48 14.18
C ASN A 266 10.19 -17.42 14.56
N ASP A 267 9.40 -17.07 15.58
CA ASP A 267 8.12 -17.72 15.80
C ASP A 267 7.13 -17.32 14.69
N SER A 268 6.45 -18.34 14.16
CA SER A 268 5.54 -18.18 13.03
C SER A 268 4.33 -17.30 13.37
N GLU A 269 3.91 -17.24 14.64
CA GLU A 269 2.79 -16.41 15.08
C GLU A 269 3.23 -14.94 15.22
N CYS A 270 4.41 -14.68 15.77
CA CYS A 270 4.97 -13.31 15.80
C CYS A 270 5.33 -12.77 14.41
N THR A 271 5.74 -13.61 13.46
CA THR A 271 5.89 -13.20 12.05
C THR A 271 4.55 -12.74 11.47
N LYS A 272 3.46 -13.51 11.68
CA LYS A 272 2.11 -13.14 11.21
C LYS A 272 1.65 -11.82 11.83
N CYS A 273 1.86 -11.65 13.13
CA CYS A 273 1.55 -10.41 13.83
C CYS A 273 2.31 -9.22 13.23
N SER A 274 3.62 -9.33 13.05
CA SER A 274 4.46 -8.25 12.46
C SER A 274 4.00 -7.86 11.05
N LEU A 275 3.68 -8.84 10.20
CA LEU A 275 3.15 -8.56 8.86
C LEU A 275 1.80 -7.82 8.94
N GLN A 276 0.92 -8.24 9.84
CA GLN A 276 -0.38 -7.61 10.02
C GLN A 276 -0.26 -6.21 10.64
N CYS A 277 0.67 -5.98 11.56
CA CYS A 277 1.00 -4.66 12.10
C CYS A 277 1.45 -3.68 10.99
N THR A 278 2.27 -4.16 10.05
CA THR A 278 2.72 -3.34 8.90
C THR A 278 1.53 -2.91 8.05
N LYS A 279 0.65 -3.86 7.68
CA LYS A 279 -0.57 -3.57 6.91
C LYS A 279 -1.51 -2.62 7.64
N TYR A 280 -1.71 -2.85 8.94
CA TYR A 280 -2.55 -1.99 9.78
C TYR A 280 -2.00 -0.57 9.84
N LYS A 281 -0.68 -0.41 10.00
CA LYS A 281 -0.02 0.89 10.01
C LYS A 281 -0.18 1.63 8.68
N GLU A 282 -0.01 0.95 7.55
CA GLU A 282 -0.25 1.52 6.22
C GLU A 282 -1.69 2.01 6.06
N PHE A 283 -2.65 1.18 6.49
CA PHE A 283 -4.07 1.54 6.55
C PHE A 283 -4.28 2.80 7.40
N ILE A 284 -3.85 2.82 8.66
CA ILE A 284 -4.04 3.96 9.56
C ILE A 284 -3.40 5.23 9.01
N ASN A 285 -2.18 5.18 8.48
CA ASN A 285 -1.52 6.35 7.91
C ASN A 285 -2.34 6.99 6.78
N GLN A 286 -2.91 6.17 5.90
CA GLN A 286 -3.77 6.69 4.82
C GLN A 286 -5.02 7.40 5.37
N TRP A 287 -5.67 6.84 6.39
CA TRP A 287 -6.86 7.46 6.99
C TRP A 287 -6.51 8.67 7.86
N LYS A 288 -5.35 8.67 8.54
CA LYS A 288 -4.81 9.78 9.33
C LYS A 288 -4.52 10.99 8.44
N ASP A 289 -3.97 10.78 7.24
CA ASP A 289 -3.78 11.83 6.24
C ASP A 289 -5.12 12.44 5.77
N ASN A 290 -6.12 11.59 5.50
CA ASN A 290 -7.46 12.04 5.13
C ASN A 290 -8.12 12.83 6.26
N TYR A 291 -7.95 12.39 7.50
CA TYR A 291 -8.44 13.06 8.70
C TYR A 291 -7.81 14.44 8.84
N ASN A 292 -6.47 14.55 8.77
CA ASN A 292 -5.73 15.81 8.93
C ASN A 292 -6.12 16.86 7.87
N LYS A 293 -6.32 16.44 6.61
CA LYS A 293 -6.80 17.31 5.53
C LYS A 293 -8.21 17.86 5.82
N GLN A 294 -9.14 16.98 6.21
CA GLN A 294 -10.52 17.35 6.49
C GLN A 294 -10.64 18.18 7.78
N LYS A 295 -9.84 17.85 8.80
CA LYS A 295 -9.69 18.60 10.05
C LYS A 295 -9.29 20.05 9.77
N SER A 296 -8.23 20.25 8.98
CA SER A 296 -7.77 21.58 8.59
C SER A 296 -8.85 22.38 7.87
N LYS A 297 -9.60 21.73 6.98
CA LYS A 297 -10.74 22.36 6.30
C LYS A 297 -11.88 22.70 7.28
N PHE A 298 -12.21 21.79 8.20
CA PHE A 298 -13.28 21.99 9.17
C PHE A 298 -13.03 23.25 10.00
N TYR A 299 -11.82 23.41 10.55
CA TYR A 299 -11.48 24.62 11.32
C TYR A 299 -11.53 25.88 10.48
N ARG A 300 -10.96 25.88 9.27
CA ARG A 300 -11.00 27.05 8.38
C ARG A 300 -12.43 27.48 8.05
N ASP A 301 -13.32 26.53 7.74
CA ASP A 301 -14.73 26.82 7.46
C ASP A 301 -15.44 27.33 8.74
N LYS A 302 -15.12 26.77 9.91
CA LYS A 302 -15.63 27.22 11.21
C LYS A 302 -15.20 28.64 11.55
N ASP A 303 -13.92 28.97 11.34
CA ASP A 303 -13.34 30.30 11.58
C ASP A 303 -13.93 31.35 10.62
N SER A 304 -14.22 30.95 9.38
CA SER A 304 -14.98 31.76 8.41
C SER A 304 -16.49 31.84 8.70
N GLN A 305 -16.93 31.38 9.88
CA GLN A 305 -18.31 31.45 10.34
C GLN A 305 -19.33 30.68 9.49
N THR A 306 -18.87 29.77 8.63
CA THR A 306 -19.73 28.98 7.72
C THR A 306 -20.67 28.05 8.50
N TYR A 307 -20.33 27.70 9.73
CA TYR A 307 -21.09 26.78 10.57
C TYR A 307 -21.93 27.47 11.66
N ASN A 308 -22.09 28.80 11.63
CA ASN A 308 -22.82 29.52 12.69
C ASN A 308 -24.27 29.05 12.91
N ASN A 309 -24.91 28.53 11.87
CA ASN A 309 -26.28 28.00 11.92
C ASN A 309 -26.34 26.47 12.10
N ILE A 310 -25.19 25.83 12.37
CA ILE A 310 -25.06 24.38 12.49
C ILE A 310 -24.51 24.11 13.89
N SER A 311 -25.41 23.93 14.85
CA SER A 311 -25.09 23.88 16.28
C SER A 311 -24.01 22.85 16.62
N ASP A 312 -24.10 21.64 16.08
CA ASP A 312 -23.14 20.58 16.35
C ASP A 312 -21.74 20.88 15.81
N ALA A 313 -21.61 21.46 14.62
CA ALA A 313 -20.31 21.90 14.09
C ALA A 313 -19.77 23.15 14.82
N LYS A 314 -20.65 24.11 15.16
CA LYS A 314 -20.29 25.34 15.86
C LYS A 314 -19.74 25.06 17.27
N TYR A 315 -20.46 24.24 18.04
CA TYR A 315 -20.17 24.04 19.47
C TYR A 315 -19.21 22.90 19.75
N SER A 316 -18.89 22.03 18.78
CA SER A 316 -17.82 21.05 18.97
C SER A 316 -16.46 21.73 19.02
N LYS A 317 -15.70 21.48 20.09
CA LYS A 317 -14.35 22.03 20.29
C LYS A 317 -13.36 21.40 19.33
N THR A 318 -13.46 20.08 19.16
CA THR A 318 -12.59 19.28 18.31
C THR A 318 -13.35 18.66 17.14
N VAL A 319 -12.63 18.31 16.08
CA VAL A 319 -13.13 17.59 14.91
C VAL A 319 -13.57 16.18 15.31
N ARG A 320 -12.83 15.53 16.21
CA ARG A 320 -13.24 14.27 16.84
C ARG A 320 -14.57 14.39 17.57
N GLU A 321 -14.77 15.43 18.38
CA GLU A 321 -16.05 15.66 19.08
C GLU A 321 -17.20 15.88 18.10
N TYR A 322 -16.96 16.63 17.01
CA TYR A 322 -17.94 16.77 15.92
C TYR A 322 -18.31 15.40 15.33
N LEU A 323 -17.34 14.61 14.88
CA LEU A 323 -17.59 13.30 14.27
C LEU A 323 -18.29 12.36 15.24
N LYS A 324 -17.85 12.28 16.50
CA LYS A 324 -18.50 11.50 17.55
C LYS A 324 -20.00 11.82 17.63
N LYS A 325 -20.36 13.10 17.81
CA LYS A 325 -21.77 13.53 17.88
C LYS A 325 -22.54 13.21 16.61
N GLN A 326 -21.90 13.26 15.44
CA GLN A 326 -22.57 12.88 14.20
C GLN A 326 -22.85 11.39 14.15
N LEU A 327 -21.84 10.57 14.40
CA LEU A 327 -21.97 9.12 14.34
C LEU A 327 -22.98 8.62 15.37
N GLU A 328 -22.97 9.11 16.60
CA GLU A 328 -24.00 8.78 17.60
C GLU A 328 -25.44 9.07 17.11
N LYS A 329 -25.63 10.15 16.33
CA LYS A 329 -26.93 10.50 15.74
C LYS A 329 -27.32 9.65 14.54
N ILE A 330 -26.37 9.06 13.81
CA ILE A 330 -26.64 8.47 12.48
C ILE A 330 -26.24 7.01 12.30
N PHE A 331 -25.31 6.52 13.13
CA PHE A 331 -24.64 5.23 13.02
C PHE A 331 -23.98 4.90 14.36
N CYS A 332 -24.64 4.11 15.21
CA CYS A 332 -24.00 3.55 16.41
C CYS A 332 -24.65 2.25 16.88
N GLU A 333 -24.87 1.31 15.96
CA GLU A 333 -25.31 -0.04 16.33
C GLU A 333 -24.15 -0.80 16.98
N ASN A 334 -24.39 -1.49 18.11
CA ASN A 334 -23.41 -2.30 18.83
C ASN A 334 -22.07 -1.58 19.13
N ASN A 335 -22.11 -0.30 19.50
CA ASN A 335 -20.92 0.53 19.75
C ASN A 335 -19.96 0.68 18.54
N SER A 336 -20.44 0.45 17.32
CA SER A 336 -19.64 0.63 16.08
C SER A 336 -19.14 2.07 15.86
N CYS A 337 -19.73 3.06 16.53
CA CYS A 337 -19.30 4.46 16.48
C CYS A 337 -18.21 4.83 17.50
N SER A 338 -17.83 3.89 18.37
CA SER A 338 -16.89 4.14 19.46
C SER A 338 -15.48 4.52 19.01
N CYS A 339 -15.16 4.34 17.72
CA CYS A 339 -13.86 4.67 17.16
C CYS A 339 -13.46 6.16 17.30
N MET A 340 -14.41 7.06 17.56
CA MET A 340 -14.17 8.49 17.79
C MET A 340 -14.22 8.93 19.27
N ASN A 341 -14.42 7.99 20.21
CA ASN A 341 -14.69 8.32 21.62
C ASN A 341 -13.45 8.73 22.41
N GLU A 342 -12.35 8.03 22.21
CA GLU A 342 -11.10 8.21 22.95
C GLU A 342 -10.11 9.07 22.17
N GLU A 343 -9.25 9.77 22.91
CA GLU A 343 -8.18 10.61 22.37
C GLU A 343 -6.91 9.78 22.16
N SER A 344 -6.19 10.09 21.07
CA SER A 344 -4.89 9.49 20.76
C SER A 344 -3.88 9.78 21.86
N LYS A 345 -3.08 8.75 22.20
CA LYS A 345 -1.96 8.88 23.15
C LYS A 345 -0.58 8.91 22.47
N GLU A 346 -0.52 8.76 21.16
CA GLU A 346 0.74 8.53 20.42
C GLU A 346 1.59 9.79 20.12
N SER A 347 1.09 10.99 20.41
CA SER A 347 1.80 12.23 20.01
C SER A 347 2.79 12.73 21.08
N LYS A 348 4.05 12.89 20.64
CA LYS A 348 5.19 13.49 21.36
C LYS A 348 5.37 15.01 21.16
N ASN A 349 4.45 15.73 20.51
CA ASN A 349 4.54 17.19 20.40
C ASN A 349 3.34 17.87 21.06
N THR A 350 3.67 18.68 22.06
CA THR A 350 2.78 19.50 22.88
C THR A 350 2.10 20.58 22.02
N TYR A 351 0.79 20.42 21.75
CA TYR A 351 -0.26 21.47 21.67
C TYR A 351 -1.58 20.97 21.03
N ASP A 352 -1.63 19.75 20.46
CA ASP A 352 -2.75 19.30 19.60
C ASP A 352 -3.36 17.91 19.98
N ASN A 353 -3.13 17.44 21.22
CA ASN A 353 -3.37 16.04 21.63
C ASN A 353 -4.85 15.61 21.74
N THR A 354 -5.81 16.52 21.85
CA THR A 354 -7.22 16.14 22.15
C THR A 354 -8.09 15.92 20.91
N ASP A 355 -7.59 16.30 19.73
CA ASP A 355 -8.37 16.28 18.49
C ASP A 355 -8.22 14.97 17.73
N MET A 356 -7.07 14.29 17.78
CA MET A 356 -6.92 13.01 17.09
C MET A 356 -7.64 11.89 17.86
N PRO A 357 -8.50 11.08 17.22
CA PRO A 357 -9.08 9.92 17.87
C PRO A 357 -8.05 8.80 18.06
N LYS A 358 -8.16 8.06 19.17
CA LYS A 358 -7.32 6.89 19.50
C LYS A 358 -7.32 5.81 18.41
N SER A 359 -8.44 5.64 17.70
CA SER A 359 -8.51 4.67 16.61
C SER A 359 -7.50 4.95 15.48
N LEU A 360 -7.02 6.20 15.34
CA LEU A 360 -5.99 6.58 14.37
C LEU A 360 -4.56 6.44 14.92
N ASP A 361 -4.39 5.72 16.03
CA ASP A 361 -3.08 5.32 16.55
C ASP A 361 -2.48 4.22 15.66
N GLU A 362 -1.23 4.42 15.26
CA GLU A 362 -0.44 3.49 14.47
C GLU A 362 -0.16 2.19 15.24
N LYS A 363 -0.09 2.28 16.57
CA LYS A 363 0.19 1.22 17.53
C LYS A 363 -0.87 1.24 18.63
N PRO A 364 -1.94 0.46 18.47
CA PRO A 364 -2.97 0.37 19.49
C PRO A 364 -2.42 -0.15 20.82
N GLU A 365 -2.71 0.55 21.92
CA GLU A 365 -2.26 0.21 23.28
C GLU A 365 -2.72 -1.19 23.70
N GLU A 366 -3.91 -1.60 23.25
CA GLU A 366 -4.52 -2.90 23.48
C GLU A 366 -3.74 -4.08 22.87
N ILE A 367 -2.89 -3.81 21.87
CA ILE A 367 -2.00 -4.80 21.26
C ILE A 367 -0.70 -4.96 22.08
N ARG A 368 -0.56 -4.25 23.21
CA ARG A 368 0.49 -4.43 24.23
C ARG A 368 1.91 -4.50 23.66
N GLY A 369 2.23 -3.59 22.74
CA GLY A 369 3.57 -3.53 22.16
C GLY A 369 3.93 -4.66 21.20
N LYS A 370 3.01 -5.57 20.84
CA LYS A 370 3.27 -6.65 19.86
C LYS A 370 3.65 -6.14 18.47
N CYS A 371 3.14 -4.98 18.07
CA CYS A 371 3.57 -4.32 16.83
C CYS A 371 4.92 -3.62 16.92
N ASP A 372 5.40 -3.35 18.14
CA ASP A 372 6.69 -2.73 18.42
C ASP A 372 7.73 -3.73 18.91
N CYS A 373 7.37 -5.02 18.86
CA CYS A 373 8.17 -6.03 19.49
C CYS A 373 9.53 -6.11 18.80
N LYS A 374 10.56 -6.03 19.63
CA LYS A 374 11.95 -6.11 19.19
C LYS A 374 12.32 -7.58 19.19
N ASP A 375 13.07 -8.01 18.17
CA ASP A 375 13.73 -9.32 18.28
C ASP A 375 14.59 -9.33 19.54
N PRO A 376 14.79 -10.49 20.21
CA PRO A 376 15.84 -10.64 21.20
C PRO A 376 17.13 -10.15 20.55
N ILE A 377 17.54 -9.00 21.03
CA ILE A 377 18.39 -8.06 20.33
C ILE A 377 19.71 -8.78 19.88
N GLU A 378 20.01 -8.78 18.57
CA GLU A 378 21.38 -8.46 18.15
C GLU A 378 21.61 -7.03 18.58
N GLU A 379 22.49 -6.80 19.56
CA GLU A 379 22.74 -5.48 20.11
C GLU A 379 22.99 -4.46 19.01
N LEU A 380 22.29 -3.32 19.12
CA LEU A 380 22.71 -2.10 18.44
C LEU A 380 24.19 -1.92 18.73
N PRO A 381 25.07 -1.85 17.71
CA PRO A 381 26.46 -1.65 18.00
C PRO A 381 26.62 -0.27 18.66
N ASN A 382 27.40 -0.31 19.73
CA ASN A 382 27.68 0.75 20.69
C ASN A 382 27.90 2.13 20.04
N SER A 383 27.67 3.20 20.80
CA SER A 383 27.96 4.61 20.46
C SER A 383 29.42 4.95 20.08
N SER A 384 30.28 3.95 19.91
CA SER A 384 31.69 4.06 19.54
C SER A 384 32.01 3.80 18.06
N LEU A 385 31.01 3.62 17.19
CA LEU A 385 31.22 3.31 15.76
C LEU A 385 31.86 4.48 15.01
N ASN A 386 32.93 4.21 14.28
CA ASN A 386 33.52 5.16 13.35
C ASN A 386 32.61 5.36 12.11
N CYS A 387 32.94 6.31 11.23
CA CYS A 387 32.14 6.62 10.04
C CYS A 387 31.91 5.41 9.12
N VAL A 388 32.88 4.48 9.06
CA VAL A 388 32.80 3.28 8.22
C VAL A 388 31.74 2.31 8.75
N ASP A 389 31.71 2.10 10.06
CA ASP A 389 30.76 1.19 10.68
C ASP A 389 29.32 1.72 10.65
N LYS A 390 29.14 3.05 10.75
CA LYS A 390 27.84 3.70 10.56
C LYS A 390 27.32 3.52 9.13
N SER A 391 28.17 3.73 8.12
CA SER A 391 27.80 3.50 6.72
C SER A 391 27.53 2.01 6.46
N ALA A 392 28.29 1.10 7.06
CA ALA A 392 28.04 -0.34 6.95
C ALA A 392 26.68 -0.73 7.55
N PHE A 393 26.30 -0.14 8.69
CA PHE A 393 24.99 -0.34 9.30
C PHE A 393 23.85 0.24 8.46
N GLU A 394 24.01 1.45 7.91
CA GLU A 394 23.02 2.06 7.00
C GLU A 394 22.82 1.21 5.74
N LEU A 395 23.91 0.69 5.17
CA LEU A 395 23.87 -0.24 4.03
C LEU A 395 23.22 -1.58 4.40
N TYR A 396 23.47 -2.10 5.60
CA TYR A 396 22.82 -3.30 6.12
C TYR A 396 21.31 -3.10 6.35
N ALA A 397 20.92 -2.00 6.98
CA ALA A 397 19.52 -1.65 7.21
C ALA A 397 18.78 -1.45 5.88
N LYS A 398 19.38 -0.71 4.95
CA LYS A 398 18.87 -0.54 3.58
C LYS A 398 18.73 -1.89 2.89
N ALA A 399 19.77 -2.74 2.95
CA ALA A 399 19.75 -4.09 2.40
C ALA A 399 18.63 -4.97 2.99
N LYS A 400 18.38 -4.89 4.30
CA LYS A 400 17.31 -5.64 4.98
C LYS A 400 15.93 -5.18 4.49
N THR A 401 15.72 -3.88 4.39
CA THR A 401 14.49 -3.29 3.83
C THR A 401 14.32 -3.60 2.33
N ASP A 402 15.41 -3.62 1.56
CA ASP A 402 15.38 -3.91 0.13
C ASP A 402 15.09 -5.39 -0.13
N VAL A 403 15.54 -6.31 0.74
CA VAL A 403 15.13 -7.73 0.73
C VAL A 403 13.62 -7.86 0.96
N GLU A 404 13.05 -7.13 1.92
CA GLU A 404 11.61 -7.12 2.21
C GLU A 404 10.76 -6.52 1.06
N LYS A 405 11.34 -5.57 0.31
CA LYS A 405 10.72 -4.95 -0.88
C LYS A 405 11.00 -5.70 -2.19
N SER A 406 11.93 -6.66 -2.17
CA SER A 406 12.41 -7.34 -3.38
C SER A 406 11.26 -8.06 -4.08
N ASP A 407 11.27 -8.04 -5.41
CA ASP A 407 10.27 -8.76 -6.19
C ASP A 407 10.48 -10.26 -6.01
N ASN A 408 9.62 -10.91 -5.21
CA ASN A 408 9.65 -12.37 -4.96
C ASN A 408 9.70 -13.22 -6.25
N ARG A 409 9.41 -12.64 -7.42
CA ARG A 409 9.47 -13.30 -8.75
C ARG A 409 10.85 -13.28 -9.40
N LEU A 410 11.83 -12.57 -8.84
CA LEU A 410 13.25 -12.63 -9.23
C LEU A 410 14.05 -13.61 -8.37
N LYS A 411 13.46 -14.09 -7.26
CA LYS A 411 14.06 -15.06 -6.37
C LYS A 411 14.08 -16.44 -7.03
N GLU A 412 15.26 -17.05 -7.06
CA GLU A 412 15.50 -18.35 -7.67
C GLU A 412 15.75 -19.42 -6.61
N ASN A 413 15.32 -20.67 -6.88
CA ASN A 413 15.49 -21.79 -5.97
C ASN A 413 16.28 -22.90 -6.67
N SER A 414 17.58 -23.00 -6.42
CA SER A 414 18.47 -24.02 -7.02
C SER A 414 19.74 -24.30 -6.22
N GLU A 415 19.78 -23.93 -4.94
CA GLU A 415 20.96 -24.09 -4.07
C GLU A 415 21.45 -25.54 -4.05
N LYS A 416 20.53 -26.48 -3.80
CA LYS A 416 20.80 -27.92 -3.72
C LYS A 416 21.30 -28.53 -5.04
N GLU A 417 21.14 -27.85 -6.16
CA GLU A 417 21.69 -28.28 -7.45
C GLU A 417 23.15 -27.87 -7.64
N VAL A 418 23.62 -26.88 -6.88
CA VAL A 418 24.97 -26.30 -7.01
C VAL A 418 25.87 -26.74 -5.87
N PHE A 419 25.38 -26.74 -4.63
CA PHE A 419 26.15 -27.17 -3.48
C PHE A 419 25.27 -27.87 -2.43
N THR A 420 25.87 -28.77 -1.66
CA THR A 420 25.23 -29.42 -0.52
C THR A 420 26.17 -29.38 0.69
N THR A 421 25.60 -29.11 1.86
CA THR A 421 26.31 -29.15 3.14
C THR A 421 25.91 -30.41 3.88
N ASN A 422 26.86 -31.30 4.14
CA ASN A 422 26.65 -32.48 4.96
C ASN A 422 27.37 -32.28 6.31
N ASN A 423 26.65 -32.47 7.42
CA ASN A 423 27.26 -32.58 8.75
C ASN A 423 27.74 -34.02 8.93
N VAL A 424 29.05 -34.22 9.09
CA VAL A 424 29.62 -35.54 9.39
C VAL A 424 30.28 -35.47 10.77
N ASP A 425 29.65 -36.17 11.71
CA ASP A 425 30.10 -36.62 13.03
C ASP A 425 30.72 -35.63 14.05
N ASN A 426 30.18 -35.74 15.27
CA ASN A 426 30.38 -34.95 16.50
C ASN A 426 31.81 -34.88 17.09
N TRP A 427 32.86 -35.31 16.36
CA TRP A 427 34.22 -35.35 16.92
C TRP A 427 35.27 -34.51 16.18
N LYS A 428 34.95 -33.90 15.02
CA LYS A 428 35.91 -33.05 14.28
C LYS A 428 35.38 -31.70 13.76
N ASN A 429 34.10 -31.37 13.93
CA ASN A 429 33.49 -30.07 13.56
C ASN A 429 33.94 -29.51 12.19
N GLU A 430 33.99 -30.34 11.15
CA GLU A 430 34.24 -29.89 9.77
C GLU A 430 32.96 -30.03 8.94
N THR A 431 32.41 -28.90 8.48
CA THR A 431 31.30 -28.92 7.52
C THR A 431 31.84 -29.28 6.14
N ILE A 432 31.38 -30.40 5.58
CA ILE A 432 31.76 -30.78 4.22
C ILE A 432 30.80 -30.08 3.25
N CYS A 433 31.34 -29.08 2.55
CA CYS A 433 30.67 -28.46 1.42
C CYS A 433 31.01 -29.20 0.13
N GLU A 434 30.03 -29.90 -0.43
CA GLU A 434 30.14 -30.56 -1.72
C GLU A 434 29.65 -29.62 -2.82
N ILE A 435 30.59 -29.03 -3.58
CA ILE A 435 30.29 -28.26 -4.78
C ILE A 435 30.04 -29.25 -5.92
N LYS A 436 28.83 -29.25 -6.47
CA LYS A 436 28.46 -30.13 -7.59
C LYS A 436 29.12 -29.65 -8.88
N LYS A 437 29.63 -30.59 -9.67
CA LYS A 437 30.20 -30.30 -11.00
C LYS A 437 29.13 -29.68 -11.89
N ASP A 438 29.55 -28.79 -12.79
CA ASP A 438 28.62 -28.24 -13.78
C ASP A 438 28.16 -29.31 -14.80
N LYS A 439 27.18 -28.97 -15.64
CA LYS A 439 26.64 -29.88 -16.68
C LYS A 439 27.71 -30.41 -17.65
N SER A 440 28.87 -29.78 -17.73
CA SER A 440 30.01 -30.17 -18.57
C SER A 440 31.04 -31.04 -17.82
N GLY A 441 30.80 -31.34 -16.54
CA GLY A 441 31.70 -32.12 -15.69
C GLY A 441 33.01 -31.40 -15.32
N LYS A 442 33.13 -30.10 -15.61
CA LYS A 442 34.36 -29.33 -15.39
C LYS A 442 34.49 -28.92 -13.92
N ASN A 443 35.70 -29.04 -13.39
CA ASN A 443 36.06 -28.51 -12.08
C ASN A 443 36.59 -27.08 -12.25
N HIS A 444 35.94 -26.10 -11.63
CA HIS A 444 36.33 -24.70 -11.72
C HIS A 444 37.27 -24.30 -10.58
N THR A 445 38.19 -25.18 -10.23
CA THR A 445 39.20 -24.87 -9.22
C THR A 445 40.03 -23.67 -9.66
N CYS A 446 40.36 -22.84 -8.68
CA CYS A 446 41.13 -21.61 -8.84
C CYS A 446 42.58 -21.82 -8.38
N ASP A 447 43.15 -22.99 -8.70
CA ASP A 447 44.48 -23.44 -8.25
C ASP A 447 45.62 -22.54 -8.75
N ASN A 448 45.40 -21.79 -9.83
CA ASN A 448 46.35 -20.84 -10.40
C ASN A 448 46.18 -19.41 -9.86
N ASN A 449 45.19 -19.16 -9.01
CA ASN A 449 45.02 -17.86 -8.37
C ASN A 449 46.05 -17.74 -7.22
N GLY A 450 46.63 -16.55 -7.06
CA GLY A 450 47.56 -16.29 -5.97
C GLY A 450 46.89 -16.37 -4.61
N ASN A 451 47.70 -16.47 -3.55
CA ASN A 451 47.18 -16.45 -2.18
C ASN A 451 46.94 -15.00 -1.72
N PRO A 452 45.69 -14.58 -1.45
CA PRO A 452 45.41 -13.22 -1.02
C PRO A 452 45.90 -12.91 0.41
N PHE A 453 46.19 -13.93 1.22
CA PHE A 453 46.63 -13.78 2.61
C PHE A 453 48.15 -13.60 2.72
N ASP A 454 48.93 -14.22 1.82
CA ASP A 454 50.39 -14.05 1.81
C ASP A 454 50.83 -12.62 1.47
N LYS A 455 49.91 -11.82 0.91
CA LYS A 455 50.15 -10.45 0.43
C LYS A 455 49.11 -9.46 0.93
N ILE A 456 48.45 -9.73 2.06
CA ILE A 456 47.24 -9.01 2.50
C ILE A 456 47.41 -7.47 2.54
N ASP A 457 48.63 -6.98 2.80
CA ASP A 457 48.97 -5.56 2.88
C ASP A 457 49.55 -4.97 1.56
N GLU A 458 49.80 -5.78 0.53
CA GLU A 458 50.37 -5.35 -0.76
C GLU A 458 49.28 -4.94 -1.77
N TRP A 459 48.65 -3.79 -1.54
CA TRP A 459 47.64 -3.26 -2.46
C TRP A 459 48.27 -2.80 -3.78
N ASP A 460 47.67 -3.20 -4.91
CA ASP A 460 48.12 -2.73 -6.23
C ASP A 460 47.56 -1.34 -6.51
N CYS A 461 48.34 -0.33 -6.16
CA CYS A 461 48.07 1.07 -6.48
C CYS A 461 48.63 1.49 -7.85
N LYS A 462 49.30 0.59 -8.57
CA LYS A 462 49.97 0.90 -9.84
C LYS A 462 49.03 0.51 -11.00
N ASN A 463 49.05 1.31 -12.07
CA ASN A 463 48.51 0.97 -13.41
C ASN A 463 47.04 1.32 -13.75
N GLY A 464 46.35 2.22 -13.04
CA GLY A 464 45.05 2.73 -13.51
C GLY A 464 43.97 1.66 -13.77
N LYS A 465 44.13 0.47 -13.16
CA LYS A 465 43.20 -0.66 -13.21
C LYS A 465 41.86 -0.36 -12.54
N ILE A 466 41.79 0.71 -11.77
CA ILE A 466 40.56 1.27 -11.22
C ILE A 466 40.56 2.76 -11.55
N LYS A 467 39.49 3.25 -12.19
CA LYS A 467 39.28 4.68 -12.44
C LYS A 467 37.93 5.09 -11.88
N VAL A 468 37.94 5.85 -10.79
CA VAL A 468 36.75 6.50 -10.23
C VAL A 468 37.09 7.99 -10.14
N GLY A 469 36.53 8.80 -11.04
CA GLY A 469 36.90 10.22 -11.13
C GLY A 469 38.40 10.45 -11.42
N ASN A 470 38.90 11.62 -11.02
CA ASN A 470 40.31 12.04 -11.19
C ASN A 470 41.29 11.38 -10.18
N GLU A 471 40.93 10.27 -9.54
CA GLU A 471 41.71 9.67 -8.45
C GLU A 471 42.18 8.23 -8.75
N HIS A 472 43.32 7.86 -8.18
CA HIS A 472 43.91 6.52 -8.26
C HIS A 472 43.50 5.67 -7.05
N ILE A 473 42.67 4.66 -7.26
CA ILE A 473 42.26 3.70 -6.22
C ILE A 473 43.13 2.44 -6.29
N CYS A 474 43.57 1.95 -5.14
CA CYS A 474 44.35 0.72 -5.03
C CYS A 474 43.47 -0.54 -5.03
N LEU A 475 43.92 -1.60 -5.69
CA LEU A 475 43.21 -2.87 -5.78
C LEU A 475 43.71 -3.84 -4.71
N PRO A 476 42.85 -4.34 -3.79
CA PRO A 476 43.29 -5.27 -2.76
C PRO A 476 43.67 -6.64 -3.35
N PRO A 477 44.68 -7.33 -2.78
CA PRO A 477 45.11 -8.67 -3.22
C PRO A 477 43.97 -9.67 -3.34
N ARG A 478 43.01 -9.63 -2.41
CA ARG A 478 41.79 -10.45 -2.44
C ARG A 478 40.99 -10.28 -3.74
N ARG A 479 40.71 -9.05 -4.18
CA ARG A 479 39.99 -8.80 -5.43
C ARG A 479 40.81 -9.20 -6.66
N GLN A 480 42.15 -9.09 -6.58
CA GLN A 480 43.07 -9.52 -7.65
C GLN A 480 43.01 -11.03 -7.86
N TYR A 481 42.99 -11.80 -6.77
CA TYR A 481 43.00 -13.26 -6.78
C TYR A 481 41.60 -13.88 -6.67
N MET A 482 40.54 -13.07 -6.71
CA MET A 482 39.15 -13.54 -6.63
C MET A 482 38.81 -14.56 -7.72
N CYS A 483 38.28 -15.69 -7.30
CA CYS A 483 37.85 -16.81 -8.12
C CYS A 483 36.55 -16.49 -8.87
N THR A 484 36.71 -15.93 -10.07
CA THR A 484 35.60 -15.51 -10.95
C THR A 484 35.46 -16.41 -12.19
N LYS A 485 36.14 -17.56 -12.21
CA LYS A 485 36.23 -18.46 -13.37
C LYS A 485 34.86 -18.89 -13.92
N PRO A 486 33.87 -19.30 -13.10
CA PRO A 486 32.58 -19.70 -13.64
C PRO A 486 31.81 -18.56 -14.33
N LEU A 487 32.02 -17.29 -13.94
CA LEU A 487 31.46 -16.14 -14.65
C LEU A 487 32.27 -15.79 -15.91
N LYS A 488 33.61 -15.92 -15.87
CA LYS A 488 34.48 -15.64 -17.04
C LYS A 488 34.21 -16.61 -18.20
N GLU A 489 33.85 -17.86 -17.89
CA GLU A 489 33.49 -18.91 -18.84
C GLU A 489 32.03 -18.84 -19.32
N LEU A 490 31.26 -17.81 -18.92
CA LEU A 490 29.91 -17.61 -19.45
C LEU A 490 29.94 -17.30 -20.94
N GLU A 491 29.12 -18.02 -21.69
CA GLU A 491 28.78 -17.72 -23.07
C GLU A 491 27.38 -17.08 -23.10
N ILE A 492 27.28 -15.91 -23.74
CA ILE A 492 26.05 -15.09 -23.78
C ILE A 492 24.84 -15.88 -24.29
N GLY A 493 25.04 -16.83 -25.21
CA GLY A 493 23.98 -17.66 -25.79
C GLY A 493 23.56 -18.87 -24.95
N ASN A 494 24.35 -19.28 -23.95
CA ASN A 494 24.11 -20.49 -23.16
C ASN A 494 23.30 -20.23 -21.88
N VAL A 495 23.09 -18.97 -21.50
CA VAL A 495 22.27 -18.58 -20.34
C VAL A 495 20.91 -18.12 -20.84
N LYS A 496 19.91 -19.00 -20.74
CA LYS A 496 18.58 -18.81 -21.34
C LYS A 496 17.61 -18.06 -20.42
N ASN A 497 17.84 -18.07 -19.12
CA ASN A 497 16.96 -17.44 -18.13
C ASN A 497 17.70 -17.08 -16.83
N THR A 498 16.98 -16.43 -15.92
CA THR A 498 17.48 -15.98 -14.61
C THR A 498 17.94 -17.13 -13.72
N GLN A 499 17.32 -18.31 -13.82
CA GLN A 499 17.70 -19.48 -13.03
C GLN A 499 19.05 -20.07 -13.45
N GLU A 500 19.37 -20.10 -14.75
CA GLU A 500 20.68 -20.55 -15.22
C GLU A 500 21.80 -19.58 -14.84
N LEU A 501 21.51 -18.27 -14.87
CA LEU A 501 22.41 -17.25 -14.37
C LEU A 501 22.65 -17.44 -12.86
N PHE A 502 21.59 -17.64 -12.09
CA PHE A 502 21.66 -17.87 -10.65
C PHE A 502 22.61 -19.03 -10.29
N LYS A 503 22.48 -20.17 -10.98
CA LYS A 503 23.37 -21.32 -10.76
C LYS A 503 24.85 -20.98 -10.98
N LYS A 504 25.15 -20.16 -11.99
CA LYS A 504 26.53 -19.72 -12.28
C LYS A 504 27.07 -18.74 -11.24
N VAL A 505 26.23 -17.85 -10.72
CA VAL A 505 26.58 -16.95 -9.61
C VAL A 505 26.84 -17.74 -8.33
N LEU A 506 25.96 -18.69 -7.97
CA LEU A 506 26.17 -19.57 -6.82
C LEU A 506 27.46 -20.38 -6.93
N LEU A 507 27.74 -20.93 -8.12
CA LEU A 507 28.96 -21.70 -8.37
C LEU A 507 30.21 -20.85 -8.18
N THR A 508 30.17 -19.61 -8.68
CA THR A 508 31.26 -18.64 -8.49
C THR A 508 31.49 -18.32 -7.02
N ALA A 509 30.41 -18.05 -6.28
CA ALA A 509 30.47 -17.78 -4.85
C ALA A 509 31.07 -18.97 -4.07
N ALA A 510 30.62 -20.19 -4.36
CA ALA A 510 31.12 -21.40 -3.71
C ALA A 510 32.61 -21.64 -3.98
N TYR A 511 33.06 -21.48 -5.23
CA TYR A 511 34.48 -21.66 -5.56
C TYR A 511 35.37 -20.54 -5.00
N GLU A 512 34.89 -19.31 -4.91
CA GLU A 512 35.59 -18.24 -4.19
C GLU A 512 35.71 -18.54 -2.70
N GLY A 513 34.61 -18.95 -2.06
CA GLY A 513 34.62 -19.37 -0.67
C GLY A 513 35.62 -20.49 -0.38
N LYS A 514 35.63 -21.51 -1.25
CA LYS A 514 36.59 -22.61 -1.20
C LYS A 514 38.03 -22.12 -1.38
N HIS A 515 38.30 -21.28 -2.38
CA HIS A 515 39.63 -20.74 -2.63
C HIS A 515 40.16 -19.94 -1.44
N LEU A 516 39.33 -19.05 -0.86
CA LEU A 516 39.69 -18.29 0.33
C LEU A 516 39.98 -19.19 1.53
N TYR A 517 39.16 -20.22 1.74
CA TYR A 517 39.38 -21.17 2.82
C TYR A 517 40.68 -21.97 2.66
N GLU A 518 40.92 -22.53 1.48
CA GLU A 518 42.11 -23.34 1.19
C GLU A 518 43.39 -22.51 1.26
N THR A 519 43.39 -21.29 0.74
CA THR A 519 44.55 -20.38 0.80
C THR A 519 44.83 -19.87 2.21
N TRP A 520 43.78 -19.51 2.97
CA TRP A 520 43.90 -19.15 4.38
C TRP A 520 44.48 -20.29 5.23
N LYS A 521 43.99 -21.52 5.03
CA LYS A 521 44.48 -22.72 5.74
C LYS A 521 45.95 -23.02 5.47
N ASN A 522 46.44 -22.69 4.28
CA ASN A 522 47.79 -23.01 3.82
C ASN A 522 48.81 -21.85 3.93
N THR A 523 48.41 -20.69 4.43
CA THR A 523 49.30 -19.54 4.62
C THR A 523 50.31 -19.78 5.74
N LYS A 524 51.54 -19.24 5.59
CA LYS A 524 52.68 -19.47 6.50
C LYS A 524 52.58 -18.73 7.84
N ASP A 525 51.76 -17.68 7.91
CA ASP A 525 51.48 -16.88 9.13
C ASP A 525 49.95 -16.68 9.25
N PRO A 526 49.19 -17.70 9.70
CA PRO A 526 47.75 -17.59 9.84
C PRO A 526 47.42 -16.65 11.01
N LYS A 527 47.44 -15.34 10.78
CA LYS A 527 46.90 -14.39 11.75
C LYS A 527 45.37 -14.51 11.77
N LYS A 528 44.86 -14.58 13.00
CA LYS A 528 43.47 -14.42 13.48
C LYS A 528 42.34 -14.94 12.55
N LEU A 529 41.51 -15.81 13.12
CA LEU A 529 40.28 -16.37 12.51
C LEU A 529 39.33 -15.31 11.90
N ASN A 530 39.38 -14.05 12.33
CA ASN A 530 38.56 -12.96 11.79
C ASN A 530 38.94 -12.57 10.34
N GLN A 531 40.17 -12.83 9.89
CA GLN A 531 40.63 -12.45 8.55
C GLN A 531 39.89 -13.21 7.43
N ILE A 532 39.55 -14.47 7.65
CA ILE A 532 38.75 -15.23 6.66
C ILE A 532 37.32 -14.72 6.59
N CYS A 533 36.73 -14.29 7.73
CA CYS A 533 35.40 -13.67 7.76
C CYS A 533 35.39 -12.36 6.97
N ASP A 534 36.38 -11.50 7.20
CA ASP A 534 36.54 -10.24 6.48
C ASP A 534 36.77 -10.49 4.99
N ALA A 535 37.63 -11.45 4.63
CA ALA A 535 37.88 -11.81 3.24
C ALA A 535 36.60 -12.29 2.53
N MET A 536 35.82 -13.19 3.14
CA MET A 536 34.56 -13.65 2.59
C MET A 536 33.53 -12.52 2.49
N LYS A 537 33.42 -11.65 3.51
CA LYS A 537 32.52 -10.48 3.51
C LYS A 537 32.85 -9.53 2.36
N TYR A 538 34.12 -9.21 2.17
CA TYR A 538 34.55 -8.31 1.09
C TYR A 538 34.44 -8.96 -0.30
N SER A 539 34.73 -10.26 -0.43
CA SER A 539 34.51 -10.98 -1.70
C SER A 539 33.03 -11.10 -2.05
N PHE A 540 32.14 -11.20 -1.06
CA PHE A 540 30.69 -11.13 -1.28
C PHE A 540 30.25 -9.75 -1.78
N ALA A 541 30.78 -8.68 -1.18
CA ALA A 541 30.51 -7.32 -1.62
C ALA A 541 30.96 -7.09 -3.06
N ASP A 542 32.21 -7.48 -3.39
CA ASP A 542 32.75 -7.38 -4.75
C ASP A 542 31.94 -8.20 -5.75
N LEU A 543 31.52 -9.42 -5.38
CA LEU A 543 30.64 -10.22 -6.24
C LEU A 543 29.32 -9.50 -6.49
N GLY A 544 28.78 -8.85 -5.46
CA GLY A 544 27.60 -8.00 -5.58
C GLY A 544 27.80 -6.84 -6.54
N ASP A 545 28.95 -6.17 -6.50
CA ASP A 545 29.27 -5.08 -7.42
C ASP A 545 29.49 -5.57 -8.86
N ILE A 546 30.14 -6.72 -9.03
CA ILE A 546 30.29 -7.38 -10.34
C ILE A 546 28.90 -7.72 -10.92
N ILE A 547 28.01 -8.26 -10.10
CA ILE A 547 26.67 -8.65 -10.55
C ILE A 547 25.78 -7.45 -10.82
N ARG A 548 25.88 -6.37 -10.04
CA ARG A 548 25.09 -5.14 -10.26
C ARG A 548 25.64 -4.26 -11.39
N GLY A 549 26.92 -4.38 -11.72
CA GLY A 549 27.60 -3.59 -12.73
C GLY A 549 28.26 -2.33 -12.19
N SER A 550 28.48 -2.27 -10.88
CA SER A 550 29.16 -1.19 -10.15
C SER A 550 30.65 -1.48 -9.92
N ASP A 551 31.15 -2.66 -10.27
CA ASP A 551 32.57 -3.02 -10.18
C ASP A 551 33.42 -2.17 -11.13
N ASN A 552 34.25 -1.30 -10.56
CA ASN A 552 35.06 -0.32 -11.30
C ASN A 552 36.40 -0.88 -11.82
N TYR A 553 36.58 -2.20 -11.79
CA TYR A 553 37.78 -2.87 -12.28
C TYR A 553 37.91 -2.75 -13.80
N LYS A 554 39.13 -2.50 -14.27
CA LYS A 554 39.54 -2.50 -15.69
C LYS A 554 40.88 -3.19 -15.82
N ASP A 555 41.06 -3.93 -16.91
CA ASP A 555 42.34 -4.53 -17.24
C ASP A 555 43.36 -3.45 -17.69
N THR A 556 44.57 -3.89 -18.04
CA THR A 556 45.64 -2.98 -18.53
C THR A 556 45.31 -2.28 -19.84
N LYS A 557 44.26 -2.72 -20.56
CA LYS A 557 43.74 -2.10 -21.79
C LYS A 557 42.56 -1.17 -21.50
N GLY A 558 42.15 -1.01 -20.24
CA GLY A 558 41.04 -0.18 -19.83
C GLY A 558 39.66 -0.83 -20.03
N ILE A 559 39.61 -2.14 -20.25
CA ILE A 559 38.39 -2.90 -20.56
C ILE A 559 38.03 -3.79 -19.37
N ASN A 560 36.73 -3.90 -19.08
CA ASN A 560 36.22 -4.94 -18.18
C ASN A 560 35.49 -6.00 -19.02
N GLU A 561 36.23 -7.03 -19.44
CA GLU A 561 35.67 -8.11 -20.28
C GLU A 561 34.56 -8.88 -19.56
N LEU A 562 34.69 -9.04 -18.24
CA LEU A 562 33.69 -9.74 -17.42
C LEU A 562 32.38 -8.94 -17.37
N GLU A 563 32.46 -7.63 -17.10
CA GLU A 563 31.28 -6.76 -17.12
C GLU A 563 30.66 -6.71 -18.52
N THR A 564 31.46 -6.66 -19.58
CA THR A 564 30.94 -6.68 -20.96
C THR A 564 30.11 -7.95 -21.22
N LYS A 565 30.59 -9.11 -20.77
CA LYS A 565 29.86 -10.38 -20.87
C LYS A 565 28.61 -10.39 -20.01
N LEU A 566 28.72 -10.00 -18.74
CA LEU A 566 27.59 -9.98 -17.80
C LEU A 566 26.50 -9.02 -18.26
N ASN A 567 26.87 -7.87 -18.81
CA ASN A 567 25.93 -6.92 -19.39
C ASN A 567 25.10 -7.59 -20.51
N GLY A 568 25.76 -8.27 -21.45
CA GLY A 568 25.08 -9.03 -22.51
C GLY A 568 24.17 -10.16 -21.98
N VAL A 569 24.63 -10.91 -20.97
CA VAL A 569 23.82 -11.95 -20.32
C VAL A 569 22.59 -11.33 -19.64
N PHE A 570 22.77 -10.25 -18.88
CA PHE A 570 21.68 -9.57 -18.17
C PHE A 570 20.66 -8.95 -19.13
N GLN A 571 21.09 -8.42 -20.28
CA GLN A 571 20.18 -7.97 -21.32
C GLN A 571 19.30 -9.11 -21.85
N ASN A 572 19.90 -10.28 -22.12
CA ASN A 572 19.18 -11.45 -22.61
C ASN A 572 18.17 -11.98 -21.58
N VAL A 573 18.61 -12.22 -20.33
CA VAL A 573 17.71 -12.77 -19.30
C VAL A 573 16.62 -11.77 -18.90
N LYS A 574 16.90 -10.46 -18.89
CA LYS A 574 15.87 -9.43 -18.67
C LYS A 574 14.80 -9.49 -19.75
N LYS A 575 15.21 -9.61 -21.02
CA LYS A 575 14.28 -9.72 -22.15
C LYS A 575 13.38 -10.95 -22.00
N VAL A 576 13.97 -12.13 -21.77
CA VAL A 576 13.23 -13.39 -21.57
C VAL A 576 12.28 -13.29 -20.37
N TRP A 577 12.72 -12.71 -19.25
CA TRP A 577 11.90 -12.54 -18.05
C TRP A 577 10.71 -11.62 -18.29
N VAL A 578 10.89 -10.50 -19.03
CA VAL A 578 9.79 -9.59 -19.39
C VAL A 578 8.79 -10.27 -20.34
N ASP A 579 9.28 -11.07 -21.29
CA ASP A 579 8.43 -11.82 -22.23
C ASP A 579 7.59 -12.88 -21.50
N ASP A 580 8.15 -13.58 -20.51
CA ASP A 580 7.46 -14.59 -19.68
C ASP A 580 6.41 -13.97 -18.73
N LYS A 581 6.73 -12.84 -18.07
CA LYS A 581 5.85 -12.21 -17.06
C LYS A 581 4.85 -11.19 -17.64
N GLY A 582 5.02 -10.79 -18.89
CA GLY A 582 4.10 -9.95 -19.66
C GLY A 582 4.47 -8.46 -19.71
N LYS A 583 4.01 -7.78 -20.78
CA LYS A 583 4.37 -6.41 -21.16
C LYS A 583 4.19 -5.33 -20.07
N LYS A 584 3.32 -5.55 -19.08
CA LYS A 584 3.10 -4.63 -17.94
C LYS A 584 4.34 -4.43 -17.05
N TYR A 585 5.36 -5.29 -17.16
CA TYR A 585 6.62 -5.17 -16.42
C TYR A 585 7.75 -4.52 -17.22
N LYS A 586 7.49 -4.13 -18.47
CA LYS A 586 8.47 -3.39 -19.30
C LYS A 586 8.84 -2.06 -18.64
N ASP A 587 7.87 -1.41 -17.99
CA ASP A 587 8.04 -0.10 -17.35
C ASP A 587 8.54 -0.21 -15.90
N LYS A 588 8.56 -1.42 -15.30
CA LYS A 588 9.04 -1.63 -13.92
C LYS A 588 10.55 -1.44 -13.80
N TYR A 589 11.30 -1.88 -14.81
CA TYR A 589 12.76 -1.79 -14.83
C TYR A 589 13.21 -0.90 -15.99
N PRO A 590 13.27 0.43 -15.80
CA PRO A 590 13.54 1.38 -16.87
C PRO A 590 14.94 1.20 -17.48
N ASN A 591 15.90 0.70 -16.71
CA ASN A 591 17.25 0.43 -17.16
C ASN A 591 17.73 -0.98 -16.73
N LEU A 592 18.92 -1.38 -17.18
CA LEU A 592 19.48 -2.69 -16.85
C LEU A 592 19.97 -2.76 -15.40
N GLU A 593 20.50 -1.66 -14.89
CA GLU A 593 21.04 -1.52 -13.53
C GLU A 593 20.01 -1.79 -12.45
N SER A 594 18.79 -1.23 -12.57
CA SER A 594 17.69 -1.48 -11.64
C SER A 594 17.28 -2.95 -11.63
N PHE A 595 17.29 -3.61 -12.80
CA PHE A 595 16.98 -5.03 -12.90
C PHE A 595 18.06 -5.90 -12.24
N ARG A 596 19.34 -5.58 -12.46
CA ARG A 596 20.48 -6.28 -11.84
C ARG A 596 20.49 -6.13 -10.32
N SER A 597 20.18 -4.93 -9.83
CA SER A 597 20.12 -4.62 -8.40
C SER A 597 19.02 -5.41 -7.70
N ASP A 598 17.78 -5.33 -8.20
CA ASP A 598 16.65 -6.09 -7.64
C ASP A 598 16.87 -7.61 -7.75
N TRP A 599 17.49 -8.08 -8.85
CA TRP A 599 17.83 -9.49 -9.00
C TRP A 599 18.86 -9.95 -7.98
N TRP A 600 19.92 -9.16 -7.74
CA TRP A 600 20.88 -9.48 -6.69
C TRP A 600 20.22 -9.48 -5.32
N ASP A 601 19.43 -8.46 -4.97
CA ASP A 601 18.83 -8.37 -3.64
C ASP A 601 17.84 -9.50 -3.36
N ALA A 602 17.15 -10.01 -4.40
CA ALA A 602 16.31 -11.20 -4.29
C ALA A 602 17.08 -12.52 -4.04
N ASN A 603 18.36 -12.59 -4.42
CA ASN A 603 19.15 -13.84 -4.48
C ASN A 603 20.40 -13.86 -3.57
N ARG A 604 20.81 -12.72 -3.02
CA ARG A 604 22.06 -12.51 -2.27
C ARG A 604 22.22 -13.39 -1.02
N GLU A 605 21.12 -13.79 -0.38
CA GLU A 605 21.16 -14.69 0.78
C GLU A 605 21.70 -16.08 0.38
N SER A 606 21.21 -16.62 -0.74
CA SER A 606 21.69 -17.89 -1.29
C SER A 606 23.15 -17.79 -1.76
N VAL A 607 23.55 -16.63 -2.32
CA VAL A 607 24.94 -16.36 -2.70
C VAL A 607 25.85 -16.36 -1.49
N TRP A 608 25.42 -15.75 -0.37
CA TRP A 608 26.17 -15.77 0.89
C TRP A 608 26.33 -17.20 1.41
N LYS A 609 25.23 -17.97 1.47
CA LYS A 609 25.25 -19.39 1.88
C LYS A 609 26.24 -20.22 1.05
N ALA A 610 26.28 -20.00 -0.26
CA ALA A 610 27.22 -20.65 -1.15
C ALA A 610 28.68 -20.28 -0.82
N MET A 611 28.97 -18.98 -0.65
CA MET A 611 30.32 -18.49 -0.36
C MET A 611 30.83 -18.97 1.00
N THR A 612 29.98 -19.02 2.03
CA THR A 612 30.38 -19.46 3.36
C THR A 612 30.28 -20.97 3.56
N CYS A 613 29.94 -21.73 2.52
CA CYS A 613 29.70 -23.16 2.63
C CYS A 613 30.93 -23.93 3.12
N ASN A 614 32.12 -23.54 2.65
CA ASN A 614 33.42 -24.10 3.07
C ASN A 614 34.02 -23.42 4.31
N ALA A 615 33.35 -22.42 4.91
CA ALA A 615 33.90 -21.70 6.05
C ALA A 615 33.98 -22.59 7.30
N PRO A 616 35.07 -22.50 8.10
CA PRO A 616 35.16 -23.15 9.40
C PRO A 616 33.96 -22.79 10.27
N GLU A 617 33.46 -23.71 11.09
CA GLU A 617 32.30 -23.44 11.95
C GLU A 617 32.55 -22.27 12.92
N ALA A 618 33.76 -22.15 13.45
CA ALA A 618 34.16 -21.00 14.28
C ALA A 618 34.25 -19.66 13.51
N ALA A 619 34.33 -19.71 12.18
CA ALA A 619 34.34 -18.55 11.28
C ALA A 619 32.96 -18.31 10.63
N LYS A 620 32.00 -19.23 10.80
CA LYS A 620 30.59 -18.91 10.53
C LYS A 620 30.19 -17.84 11.53
N LEU A 621 29.42 -16.86 11.08
CA LEU A 621 28.81 -15.82 11.92
C LEU A 621 27.72 -16.43 12.83
N ASN A 622 28.03 -17.52 13.54
CA ASN A 622 27.19 -18.08 14.58
C ASN A 622 27.52 -17.32 15.85
N LYS A 623 26.53 -16.57 16.37
CA LYS A 623 26.55 -16.01 17.73
C LYS A 623 27.00 -17.10 18.70
N ARG A 624 28.22 -17.00 19.23
CA ARG A 624 28.52 -17.67 20.49
C ARG A 624 27.73 -16.92 21.56
N ASN A 625 26.80 -17.61 22.19
CA ASN A 625 26.42 -17.25 23.56
C ASN A 625 27.72 -17.43 24.36
N GLU A 626 28.29 -16.33 24.85
CA GLU A 626 29.35 -16.41 25.84
C GLU A 626 28.74 -16.93 27.13
N GLU A 627 28.89 -18.23 27.39
CA GLU A 627 29.01 -18.68 28.78
C GLU A 627 30.33 -18.10 29.33
N PRO A 628 30.34 -17.49 30.52
CA PRO A 628 31.57 -16.99 31.10
C PRO A 628 32.38 -18.14 31.68
N GLU A 629 33.45 -18.56 30.99
CA GLU A 629 34.53 -19.30 31.62
C GLU A 629 35.34 -18.36 32.53
N GLY A 630 35.18 -18.57 33.84
CA GLY A 630 36.29 -18.60 34.80
C GLY A 630 36.83 -17.27 35.33
N THR A 631 36.44 -16.93 36.56
CA THR A 631 37.37 -16.30 37.51
C THR A 631 37.93 -17.37 38.43
N SER A 632 39.14 -17.84 38.13
CA SER A 632 40.08 -18.34 39.13
C SER A 632 41.13 -17.27 39.35
N THR A 633 41.20 -16.73 40.58
CA THR A 633 42.42 -16.40 41.36
C THR A 633 42.07 -15.48 42.54
N ASN A 634 41.78 -16.09 43.69
CA ASN A 634 42.54 -15.99 44.94
C ASN A 634 41.87 -16.80 46.04
#